data_AF-A0A455SMB9-F1
#
_entry.id   AF-A0A455SMB9-F1
#
_cell.length_a   1.000
_cell.length_b   1.000
_cell.length_c   1.000
_cell.angle_alpha   90.00
_cell.angle_beta   90.00
_cell.angle_gamma   90.00
#
_symmetry.space_group_name_H-M   'P 1'
#
loop_
_entity.id
_entity.type
_entity.pdbx_description
1 polymer ?
#
loop_
_entity_poly.entity_id
_entity_poly.type
_entity_poly.pdbx_seq_one_letter_code
_entity_poly.pdbx_strand_id
1 'polypeptide(L)'
;MSIGWMPEVKDAVLTWYSETGLQHISVETDAWYQWLERASRFSYSCTEGTFTARKETNKQNSIYWRAYRKRGGKLYRAYLGKSETLTLERLRAVACRLAGEQEEKQQSSSALAALPPAVLTRLLGREAEIAAGKRLLADVRVRLLTITGPGGVGKTRVALELAAQMQSAFSGGVFWVELAPVRDATFVLEAIVQALSLQEDRRLPPLERLKRYLYPRQMLLVLDNFEQVISAAPLLVELLTYCPRLTFLVTSREVLHVRGEHELLLSPLALPEPDRVIEPERAMRYGAIALFMERAQTILPDFQITAETMPYVVEICCRLDGLPLAIELAAARLRLFSLQDLHERLTQRLSLLTNGPRDLPERQQTLRATLQWSYDLLTPEEQRFFRLLASFVGGCSFAALEAIYEQVEAGQLADLLTSLLNKHLLMRREQEQTGGRFVMLETVREFGMEQLLAAQEFEQVMDAQAPYYVRLVEEAVGASTEAQDAWFDRLEGERENLHVLLQWLVERGKQEYYTEMALRLAGAVARFWCLRWYSWYNRKERYWVERALLQRHMVSPEIRARALQAAAWLAFAQDDGVQAECFYQESLSCYQIAGNQEGVAAAYHWLGYLAWTIRQDGERAYSLLSKCARLAENGSDLLALAHQALGIVALEQGNLPEALLHLTQSVTLFQGQRKNLARALRGLGRVYYALGQVTEARHCFEESLKLSRETKDHLYLAFVFDLLGQFELIQGTPGCAQTYFEEALTIFRLLGTQRHISRTLLHLADVAQRQGAYEQAHARYRESLDLLFTLSDSEGIALCLQGWGLLAAQQKQFRRAAQLWGAAAAFRTQKASYSFSLPLESLPFPCTDAEGREARVRRAMGQEVFEMAWREGHSLSPQQLLCMVPSAAGSQQKHVLSKREIEVLRLVAQGQTDAQIAEALVISPRTVHAHMRSIYTKLGISSRFAAIRYALDAELL
;
A
#
# COMPACT_ATOMS: atom_id res chain seq x y z
N MET A 1 1.03 -58.73 83.51
CA MET A 1 1.37 -58.29 82.14
C MET A 1 0.43 -59.00 81.18
N SER A 2 -0.53 -58.26 80.60
CA SER A 2 -1.28 -58.69 79.42
C SER A 2 -1.11 -57.57 78.41
N ILE A 3 -0.20 -57.77 77.46
CA ILE A 3 0.11 -56.82 76.38
C ILE A 3 -1.21 -56.46 75.70
N GLY A 4 -1.58 -55.18 75.77
CA GLY A 4 -2.85 -54.65 75.30
C GLY A 4 -2.99 -54.75 73.79
N TRP A 5 -3.41 -55.91 73.30
CA TRP A 5 -3.83 -56.11 71.92
C TRP A 5 -5.10 -55.29 71.66
N MET A 6 -5.00 -54.34 70.75
CA MET A 6 -6.14 -53.57 70.28
C MET A 6 -6.91 -54.41 69.25
N PRO A 7 -8.24 -54.57 69.38
CA PRO A 7 -9.05 -55.26 68.37
C PRO A 7 -8.82 -54.64 67.00
N GLU A 8 -8.55 -55.46 65.98
CA GLU A 8 -8.26 -54.98 64.62
C GLU A 8 -9.24 -55.56 63.60
N VAL A 9 -9.83 -54.69 62.78
CA VAL A 9 -10.57 -55.06 61.58
C VAL A 9 -9.63 -55.06 60.38
N LYS A 10 -9.44 -56.23 59.78
CA LYS A 10 -8.67 -56.41 58.54
C LYS A 10 -9.44 -57.35 57.62
N ASP A 11 -9.51 -57.03 56.33
CA ASP A 11 -10.19 -57.85 55.32
C ASP A 11 -11.62 -58.28 55.70
N ALA A 12 -12.41 -57.33 56.24
CA ALA A 12 -13.79 -57.52 56.72
C ALA A 12 -13.95 -58.41 57.97
N VAL A 13 -12.86 -58.77 58.66
CA VAL A 13 -12.88 -59.58 59.88
C VAL A 13 -12.26 -58.79 61.04
N LEU A 14 -13.02 -58.65 62.13
CA LEU A 14 -12.54 -58.16 63.41
C LEU A 14 -11.86 -59.31 64.17
N THR A 15 -10.63 -59.09 64.62
CA THR A 15 -9.86 -60.08 65.39
C THR A 15 -9.39 -59.49 66.73
N TRP A 16 -9.57 -60.21 67.84
CA TRP A 16 -9.04 -59.82 69.16
C TRP A 16 -8.83 -61.03 70.09
N TYR A 17 -8.07 -60.86 71.17
CA TYR A 17 -7.87 -61.90 72.19
C TYR A 17 -8.84 -61.72 73.36
N SER A 18 -9.48 -62.81 73.77
CA SER A 18 -10.33 -62.93 74.97
C SER A 18 -9.73 -63.91 75.97
N GLU A 19 -10.32 -64.05 77.17
CA GLU A 19 -9.89 -65.04 78.18
C GLU A 19 -9.95 -66.49 77.68
N THR A 20 -10.71 -66.76 76.60
CA THR A 20 -10.85 -68.08 75.96
C THR A 20 -10.00 -68.25 74.69
N GLY A 21 -9.13 -67.28 74.37
CA GLY A 21 -8.26 -67.31 73.18
C GLY A 21 -8.64 -66.29 72.10
N LEU A 22 -8.10 -66.49 70.89
CA LEU A 22 -8.29 -65.61 69.72
C LEU A 22 -9.72 -65.72 69.17
N GLN A 23 -10.42 -64.59 69.10
CA GLN A 23 -11.78 -64.47 68.58
C GLN A 23 -11.76 -63.76 67.22
N HIS A 24 -12.68 -64.14 66.33
CA HIS A 24 -12.89 -63.49 65.04
C HIS A 24 -14.38 -63.31 64.76
N ILE A 25 -14.79 -62.13 64.29
CA ILE A 25 -16.17 -61.82 63.89
C ILE A 25 -16.13 -61.10 62.54
N SER A 26 -16.98 -61.50 61.59
CA SER A 26 -17.17 -60.76 60.33
C SER A 26 -17.95 -59.46 60.57
N VAL A 27 -17.46 -58.35 60.00
CA VAL A 27 -18.12 -57.04 60.05
C VAL A 27 -19.50 -57.15 59.40
N GLU A 28 -20.49 -56.41 59.92
CA GLU A 28 -21.90 -56.41 59.47
C GLU A 28 -22.73 -57.66 59.85
N THR A 29 -22.24 -58.51 60.74
CA THR A 29 -23.04 -59.58 61.37
C THR A 29 -23.70 -59.12 62.67
N ASP A 30 -24.73 -59.84 63.16
CA ASP A 30 -25.34 -59.53 64.47
C ASP A 30 -24.32 -59.54 65.62
N ALA A 31 -23.34 -60.46 65.55
CA ALA A 31 -22.24 -60.53 66.50
C ALA A 31 -21.33 -59.30 66.45
N TRP A 32 -21.15 -58.68 65.27
CA TRP A 32 -20.40 -57.43 65.11
C TRP A 32 -21.09 -56.25 65.80
N TYR A 33 -22.41 -56.11 65.61
CA TYR A 33 -23.15 -55.01 66.23
C TYR A 33 -23.24 -55.16 67.76
N GLN A 34 -23.45 -56.39 68.27
CA GLN A 34 -23.39 -56.67 69.71
C GLN A 34 -22.00 -56.38 70.30
N TRP A 35 -20.94 -56.69 69.55
CA TRP A 35 -19.57 -56.37 69.96
C TRP A 35 -19.32 -54.86 70.00
N LEU A 36 -19.80 -54.12 68.99
CA LEU A 36 -19.70 -52.66 68.94
C LEU A 36 -20.43 -51.97 70.09
N GLU A 37 -21.46 -52.56 70.70
CA GLU A 37 -22.10 -52.00 71.89
C GLU A 37 -21.17 -52.00 73.12
N ARG A 38 -20.33 -53.04 73.26
CA ARG A 38 -19.42 -53.21 74.40
C ARG A 38 -18.05 -52.58 74.18
N ALA A 39 -17.60 -52.50 72.92
CA ALA A 39 -16.28 -51.96 72.58
C ALA A 39 -16.22 -50.43 72.74
N SER A 40 -15.05 -49.91 73.14
CA SER A 40 -14.78 -48.46 73.25
C SER A 40 -13.81 -47.93 72.19
N ARG A 41 -12.96 -48.79 71.63
CA ARG A 41 -12.01 -48.49 70.55
C ARG A 41 -11.62 -49.76 69.78
N PHE A 42 -11.25 -49.59 68.51
CA PHE A 42 -10.64 -50.64 67.67
C PHE A 42 -9.79 -50.00 66.58
N SER A 43 -8.84 -50.74 66.00
CA SER A 43 -8.16 -50.35 64.77
C SER A 43 -8.80 -50.99 63.56
N TYR A 44 -8.71 -50.33 62.42
CA TYR A 44 -9.06 -50.94 61.14
C TYR A 44 -8.01 -50.58 60.09
N SER A 45 -7.64 -51.56 59.28
CA SER A 45 -6.64 -51.42 58.23
C SER A 45 -7.26 -51.66 56.86
N CYS A 46 -6.87 -50.82 55.91
CA CYS A 46 -7.23 -50.94 54.49
C CYS A 46 -6.02 -50.52 53.63
N THR A 47 -6.19 -50.51 52.30
CA THR A 47 -5.15 -50.07 51.34
C THR A 47 -4.57 -48.69 51.69
N GLU A 48 -5.38 -47.79 52.24
CA GLU A 48 -4.99 -46.42 52.62
C GLU A 48 -4.18 -46.28 53.93
N GLY A 49 -4.01 -47.38 54.68
CA GLY A 49 -3.27 -47.46 55.94
C GLY A 49 -4.11 -47.96 57.14
N THR A 50 -3.57 -47.81 58.35
CA THR A 50 -4.21 -48.20 59.62
C THR A 50 -4.80 -46.99 60.33
N PHE A 51 -6.04 -47.13 60.81
CA PHE A 51 -6.83 -46.10 61.46
C PHE A 51 -7.32 -46.59 62.82
N THR A 52 -7.61 -45.66 63.75
CA THR A 52 -8.17 -46.00 65.06
C THR A 52 -9.57 -45.42 65.19
N ALA A 53 -10.58 -46.26 65.43
CA ALA A 53 -11.94 -45.85 65.75
C ALA A 53 -12.13 -45.81 67.28
N ARG A 54 -12.78 -44.77 67.81
CA ARG A 54 -13.11 -44.62 69.24
C ARG A 54 -14.53 -44.11 69.42
N LYS A 55 -15.24 -44.59 70.44
CA LYS A 55 -16.54 -44.04 70.83
C LYS A 55 -16.40 -42.67 71.50
N GLU A 56 -17.30 -41.78 71.13
CA GLU A 56 -17.46 -40.45 71.72
C GLU A 56 -18.93 -40.16 71.96
N THR A 57 -19.18 -39.24 72.89
CA THR A 57 -20.52 -38.77 73.21
C THR A 57 -20.68 -37.35 72.69
N ASN A 58 -21.76 -37.08 71.96
CA ASN A 58 -22.08 -35.72 71.53
C ASN A 58 -22.76 -34.92 72.65
N LYS A 59 -22.94 -33.60 72.48
CA LYS A 59 -23.66 -32.70 73.40
C LYS A 59 -25.11 -33.14 73.73
N GLN A 60 -25.71 -34.00 72.91
CA GLN A 60 -27.06 -34.58 73.09
C GLN A 60 -27.05 -35.97 73.77
N ASN A 61 -25.95 -36.36 74.42
CA ASN A 61 -25.75 -37.68 75.06
C ASN A 61 -25.83 -38.91 74.13
N SER A 62 -25.88 -38.72 72.80
CA SER A 62 -25.81 -39.82 71.83
C SER A 62 -24.37 -40.31 71.62
N ILE A 63 -24.14 -41.63 71.72
CA ILE A 63 -22.83 -42.27 71.49
C ILE A 63 -22.62 -42.54 70.00
N TYR A 64 -21.46 -42.16 69.47
CA TYR A 64 -21.06 -42.39 68.08
C TYR A 64 -19.57 -42.76 67.98
N TRP A 65 -19.15 -43.26 66.83
CA TRP A 65 -17.77 -43.62 66.51
C TRP A 65 -17.06 -42.50 65.74
N ARG A 66 -15.80 -42.24 66.10
CA ARG A 66 -14.90 -41.34 65.36
C ARG A 66 -13.61 -42.05 64.99
N ALA A 67 -13.21 -41.93 63.72
CA ALA A 67 -11.95 -42.42 63.20
C ALA A 67 -10.82 -41.41 63.43
N TYR A 68 -9.61 -41.91 63.62
CA TYR A 68 -8.40 -41.16 63.90
C TYR A 68 -7.23 -41.67 63.08
N ARG A 69 -6.39 -40.73 62.60
CA ARG A 69 -5.08 -41.02 61.99
C ARG A 69 -4.06 -39.97 62.42
N LYS A 70 -2.87 -40.41 62.86
CA LYS A 70 -1.74 -39.50 63.14
C LYS A 70 -0.78 -39.52 61.95
N ARG A 71 -0.53 -38.35 61.33
CA ARG A 71 0.41 -38.21 60.19
C ARG A 71 1.20 -36.90 60.35
N GLY A 72 2.53 -36.99 60.29
CA GLY A 72 3.42 -35.81 60.42
C GLY A 72 3.25 -35.03 61.74
N GLY A 73 2.94 -35.73 62.84
CA GLY A 73 2.71 -35.10 64.15
C GLY A 73 1.29 -34.52 64.37
N LYS A 74 0.46 -34.38 63.34
CA LYS A 74 -0.94 -33.91 63.43
C LYS A 74 -1.94 -35.07 63.49
N LEU A 75 -3.01 -34.90 64.27
CA LEU A 75 -4.09 -35.88 64.45
C LEU A 75 -5.31 -35.47 63.61
N TYR A 76 -5.66 -36.30 62.63
CA TYR A 76 -6.85 -36.14 61.80
C TYR A 76 -7.98 -36.99 62.36
N ARG A 77 -9.22 -36.49 62.27
CA ARG A 77 -10.40 -37.15 62.84
C ARG A 77 -11.63 -36.99 61.97
N ALA A 78 -12.41 -38.05 61.79
CA ALA A 78 -13.62 -38.03 60.97
C ALA A 78 -14.74 -38.88 61.58
N TYR A 79 -15.98 -38.40 61.45
CA TYR A 79 -17.17 -39.06 62.00
C TYR A 79 -17.51 -40.35 61.26
N LEU A 80 -17.54 -41.48 61.97
CA LEU A 80 -17.85 -42.78 61.41
C LEU A 80 -19.35 -43.07 61.39
N GLY A 81 -20.07 -42.80 62.49
CA GLY A 81 -21.50 -43.13 62.60
C GLY A 81 -21.87 -43.69 63.97
N LYS A 82 -23.14 -44.06 64.16
CA LYS A 82 -23.58 -44.84 65.32
C LYS A 82 -23.26 -46.33 65.12
N SER A 83 -23.18 -47.11 66.20
CA SER A 83 -22.87 -48.55 66.13
C SER A 83 -23.79 -49.31 65.16
N GLU A 84 -25.10 -49.04 65.20
CA GLU A 84 -26.13 -49.64 64.34
C GLU A 84 -25.94 -49.38 62.84
N THR A 85 -25.14 -48.38 62.48
CA THR A 85 -24.92 -47.94 61.08
C THR A 85 -23.48 -48.16 60.61
N LEU A 86 -22.63 -48.81 61.42
CA LEU A 86 -21.21 -48.91 61.14
C LEU A 86 -20.89 -50.10 60.22
N THR A 87 -20.85 -49.83 58.91
CA THR A 87 -20.53 -50.78 57.83
C THR A 87 -19.05 -50.77 57.43
N LEU A 88 -18.60 -51.82 56.75
CA LEU A 88 -17.27 -51.91 56.16
C LEU A 88 -17.06 -50.83 55.10
N GLU A 89 -18.08 -50.57 54.28
CA GLU A 89 -18.08 -49.51 53.28
C GLU A 89 -17.86 -48.14 53.94
N ARG A 90 -18.51 -47.89 55.09
CA ARG A 90 -18.34 -46.65 55.84
C ARG A 90 -16.92 -46.49 56.41
N LEU A 91 -16.34 -47.57 56.93
CA LEU A 91 -14.95 -47.57 57.41
C LEU A 91 -13.97 -47.24 56.27
N ARG A 92 -14.18 -47.82 55.08
CA ARG A 92 -13.38 -47.54 53.87
C ARG A 92 -13.54 -46.10 53.38
N ALA A 93 -14.79 -45.63 53.26
CA ALA A 93 -15.07 -44.27 52.79
C ALA A 93 -14.43 -43.19 53.69
N VAL A 94 -14.46 -43.40 55.02
CA VAL A 94 -13.82 -42.49 55.97
C VAL A 94 -12.29 -42.61 55.94
N ALA A 95 -11.74 -43.81 55.72
CA ALA A 95 -10.30 -43.98 55.49
C ALA A 95 -9.80 -43.24 54.25
N CYS A 96 -10.50 -43.35 53.11
CA CYS A 96 -10.18 -42.60 51.88
C CYS A 96 -10.24 -41.09 52.13
N ARG A 97 -11.28 -40.59 52.83
CA ARG A 97 -11.38 -39.16 53.17
C ARG A 97 -10.22 -38.67 54.04
N LEU A 98 -9.87 -39.44 55.08
CA LEU A 98 -8.74 -39.12 55.95
C LEU A 98 -7.37 -39.32 55.26
N ALA A 99 -7.33 -39.99 54.10
CA ALA A 99 -6.13 -40.13 53.28
C ALA A 99 -6.02 -39.03 52.20
N GLY A 100 -7.14 -38.56 51.63
CA GLY A 100 -7.20 -37.70 50.44
C GLY A 100 -7.28 -36.18 50.66
N GLU A 101 -7.34 -35.66 51.90
CA GLU A 101 -7.49 -34.21 52.17
C GLU A 101 -6.29 -33.30 51.74
N GLN A 102 -5.28 -33.81 51.03
CA GLN A 102 -4.22 -33.00 50.39
C GLN A 102 -4.14 -33.07 48.85
N GLU A 103 -4.57 -34.14 48.16
CA GLU A 103 -4.43 -34.19 46.69
C GLU A 103 -5.32 -33.15 46.00
N GLU A 104 -6.57 -32.99 46.45
CA GLU A 104 -7.47 -31.98 45.87
C GLU A 104 -7.09 -30.54 46.23
N LYS A 105 -6.54 -30.27 47.43
CA LYS A 105 -6.21 -28.91 47.88
C LYS A 105 -4.84 -28.40 47.40
N GLN A 106 -3.87 -29.28 47.13
CA GLN A 106 -2.58 -28.87 46.55
C GLN A 106 -2.61 -28.79 45.03
N GLN A 107 -3.49 -29.55 44.34
CA GLN A 107 -3.69 -29.39 42.89
C GLN A 107 -4.52 -28.14 42.55
N SER A 108 -5.55 -27.81 43.33
CA SER A 108 -6.40 -26.65 43.04
C SER A 108 -5.79 -25.29 43.40
N SER A 109 -4.85 -25.21 44.37
CA SER A 109 -4.16 -23.95 44.68
C SER A 109 -2.90 -23.71 43.85
N SER A 110 -2.27 -24.76 43.30
CA SER A 110 -1.08 -24.64 42.44
C SER A 110 -1.40 -24.49 40.95
N ALA A 111 -2.56 -24.99 40.50
CA ALA A 111 -3.00 -24.89 39.10
C ALA A 111 -3.41 -23.47 38.64
N LEU A 112 -3.70 -22.54 39.56
CA LEU A 112 -4.12 -21.17 39.23
C LEU A 112 -2.97 -20.27 38.75
N ALA A 113 -1.72 -20.58 39.09
CA ALA A 113 -0.58 -19.69 38.83
C ALA A 113 0.04 -19.82 37.43
N ALA A 114 -0.37 -20.82 36.64
CA ALA A 114 0.36 -21.21 35.42
C ALA A 114 -0.52 -21.43 34.18
N LEU A 115 -1.82 -21.15 34.28
CA LEU A 115 -2.71 -21.11 33.12
C LEU A 115 -2.36 -19.92 32.22
N PRO A 116 -2.52 -20.04 30.89
CA PRO A 116 -2.34 -18.90 30.01
C PRO A 116 -3.28 -17.75 30.43
N PRO A 117 -2.81 -16.49 30.45
CA PRO A 117 -3.62 -15.35 30.85
C PRO A 117 -4.90 -15.26 30.01
N ALA A 118 -6.01 -14.88 30.65
CA ALA A 118 -7.29 -14.74 29.99
C ALA A 118 -7.23 -13.63 28.93
N VAL A 119 -7.68 -13.94 27.71
CA VAL A 119 -7.72 -12.99 26.61
C VAL A 119 -8.92 -12.05 26.79
N LEU A 120 -8.67 -10.75 26.92
CA LEU A 120 -9.70 -9.73 27.21
C LEU A 120 -10.35 -9.14 25.95
N THR A 121 -9.77 -9.39 24.78
CA THR A 121 -10.17 -8.77 23.51
C THR A 121 -10.14 -9.79 22.39
N ARG A 122 -11.09 -9.74 21.47
CA ARG A 122 -11.16 -10.69 20.35
C ARG A 122 -9.94 -10.57 19.44
N LEU A 123 -9.43 -11.71 18.98
CA LEU A 123 -8.44 -11.77 17.91
C LEU A 123 -9.13 -11.63 16.55
N LEU A 124 -8.74 -10.62 15.77
CA LEU A 124 -9.35 -10.31 14.46
C LEU A 124 -8.37 -10.57 13.30
N GLY A 125 -8.90 -11.12 12.20
CA GLY A 125 -8.16 -11.25 10.93
C GLY A 125 -7.02 -12.25 10.99
N ARG A 126 -7.13 -13.27 11.85
CA ARG A 126 -6.13 -14.33 12.10
C ARG A 126 -6.72 -15.74 12.08
N GLU A 127 -7.91 -15.88 11.49
CA GLU A 127 -8.66 -17.13 11.49
C GLU A 127 -7.90 -18.25 10.77
N ALA A 128 -7.19 -17.91 9.68
CA ALA A 128 -6.40 -18.87 8.91
C ALA A 128 -5.18 -19.37 9.69
N GLU A 129 -4.45 -18.48 10.37
CA GLU A 129 -3.26 -18.78 11.15
C GLU A 129 -3.61 -19.58 12.41
N ILE A 130 -4.72 -19.25 13.08
CA ILE A 130 -5.22 -20.06 14.19
C ILE A 130 -5.61 -21.46 13.73
N ALA A 131 -6.30 -21.58 12.59
CA ALA A 131 -6.66 -22.88 12.02
C ALA A 131 -5.42 -23.69 11.60
N ALA A 132 -4.38 -23.03 11.08
CA ALA A 132 -3.10 -23.67 10.76
C ALA A 132 -2.36 -24.13 12.02
N GLY A 133 -2.19 -23.27 13.01
CA GLY A 133 -1.54 -23.58 14.28
C GLY A 133 -2.23 -24.72 15.03
N LYS A 134 -3.56 -24.76 15.05
CA LYS A 134 -4.33 -25.88 15.60
C LYS A 134 -4.04 -27.21 14.91
N ARG A 135 -4.07 -27.21 13.57
CA ARG A 135 -3.80 -28.42 12.79
C ARG A 135 -2.40 -28.95 13.07
N LEU A 136 -1.42 -28.05 13.17
CA LEU A 136 -0.05 -28.40 13.53
C LEU A 136 0.03 -28.97 14.95
N LEU A 137 -0.52 -28.29 15.96
CA LEU A 137 -0.49 -28.76 17.36
C LEU A 137 -1.30 -30.04 17.61
N ALA A 138 -2.27 -30.36 16.75
CA ALA A 138 -3.02 -31.61 16.81
C ALA A 138 -2.28 -32.80 16.19
N ASP A 139 -1.28 -32.57 15.33
CA ASP A 139 -0.45 -33.63 14.75
C ASP A 139 0.59 -34.10 15.79
N VAL A 140 0.52 -35.37 16.17
CA VAL A 140 1.39 -35.98 17.19
C VAL A 140 2.88 -35.94 16.81
N ARG A 141 3.19 -35.75 15.52
CA ARG A 141 4.57 -35.61 15.01
C ARG A 141 5.14 -34.22 15.26
N VAL A 142 4.28 -33.21 15.39
CA VAL A 142 4.69 -31.81 15.62
C VAL A 142 4.80 -31.58 17.12
N ARG A 143 6.04 -31.50 17.60
CA ARG A 143 6.36 -31.36 19.03
C ARG A 143 7.06 -30.08 19.39
N LEU A 144 7.47 -29.30 18.39
CA LEU A 144 8.00 -27.96 18.52
C LEU A 144 7.39 -27.09 17.42
N LEU A 145 6.51 -26.17 17.80
CA LEU A 145 5.93 -25.18 16.91
C LEU A 145 6.45 -23.80 17.30
N THR A 146 7.13 -23.11 16.39
CA THR A 146 7.65 -21.74 16.60
C THR A 146 6.81 -20.76 15.79
N ILE A 147 6.20 -19.78 16.46
CA ILE A 147 5.51 -18.65 15.86
C ILE A 147 6.53 -17.54 15.62
N THR A 148 6.74 -17.18 14.35
CA THR A 148 7.70 -16.16 13.89
C THR A 148 7.00 -14.97 13.26
N GLY A 149 7.72 -13.86 13.05
CA GLY A 149 7.21 -12.66 12.40
C GLY A 149 7.66 -11.34 13.04
N PRO A 150 7.32 -10.19 12.45
CA PRO A 150 7.84 -8.88 12.88
C PRO A 150 7.38 -8.47 14.28
N GLY A 151 8.05 -7.47 14.86
CA GLY A 151 7.64 -6.84 16.11
C GLY A 151 6.24 -6.23 15.99
N GLY A 152 5.38 -6.43 17.00
CA GLY A 152 4.02 -5.87 17.00
C GLY A 152 2.99 -6.60 16.11
N VAL A 153 3.37 -7.70 15.43
CA VAL A 153 2.48 -8.49 14.55
C VAL A 153 1.41 -9.32 15.28
N GLY A 154 1.56 -9.49 16.60
CA GLY A 154 0.61 -10.20 17.45
C GLY A 154 0.98 -11.65 17.83
N LYS A 155 2.25 -12.06 17.73
CA LYS A 155 2.72 -13.43 18.06
C LYS A 155 2.21 -13.92 19.42
N THR A 156 2.40 -13.15 20.48
CA THR A 156 1.95 -13.46 21.85
C THR A 156 0.44 -13.65 21.92
N ARG A 157 -0.36 -12.81 21.24
CA ARG A 157 -1.83 -12.97 21.22
C ARG A 157 -2.27 -14.23 20.48
N VAL A 158 -1.62 -14.56 19.35
CA VAL A 158 -1.89 -15.81 18.63
C VAL A 158 -1.52 -17.02 19.49
N ALA A 159 -0.39 -16.97 20.20
CA ALA A 159 0.02 -18.04 21.12
C ALA A 159 -0.98 -18.24 22.26
N LEU A 160 -1.48 -17.15 22.87
CA LEU A 160 -2.51 -17.21 23.92
C LEU A 160 -3.82 -17.80 23.40
N GLU A 161 -4.27 -17.39 22.21
CA GLU A 161 -5.49 -17.93 21.60
C GLU A 161 -5.35 -19.44 21.28
N LEU A 162 -4.21 -19.85 20.73
CA LEU A 162 -3.91 -21.27 20.50
C LEU A 162 -3.87 -22.04 21.84
N ALA A 163 -3.20 -21.49 22.86
CA ALA A 163 -3.11 -22.11 24.18
C ALA A 163 -4.49 -22.31 24.81
N ALA A 164 -5.36 -21.30 24.74
CA ALA A 164 -6.73 -21.37 25.23
C ALA A 164 -7.55 -22.42 24.47
N GLN A 165 -7.47 -22.43 23.14
CA GLN A 165 -8.26 -23.35 22.31
C GLN A 165 -7.73 -24.80 22.32
N MET A 166 -6.48 -25.03 22.77
CA MET A 166 -5.86 -26.36 22.87
C MET A 166 -5.94 -26.97 24.29
N GLN A 167 -6.53 -26.29 25.28
CA GLN A 167 -6.61 -26.80 26.66
C GLN A 167 -7.17 -28.23 26.77
N SER A 168 -8.22 -28.54 26.02
CA SER A 168 -8.86 -29.87 26.06
C SER A 168 -8.05 -30.97 25.37
N ALA A 169 -7.06 -30.62 24.53
CA ALA A 169 -6.27 -31.58 23.78
C ALA A 169 -5.06 -32.12 24.57
N PHE A 170 -4.61 -31.40 25.62
CA PHE A 170 -3.44 -31.76 26.42
C PHE A 170 -3.88 -32.13 27.84
N SER A 171 -3.99 -33.44 28.11
CA SER A 171 -4.48 -33.99 29.39
C SER A 171 -3.62 -33.63 30.62
N GLY A 172 -2.33 -33.34 30.41
CA GLY A 172 -1.41 -32.85 31.44
C GLY A 172 -1.43 -31.33 31.62
N GLY A 173 -2.23 -30.60 30.83
CA GLY A 173 -2.42 -29.15 30.91
C GLY A 173 -1.56 -28.34 29.95
N VAL A 174 -1.94 -27.07 29.82
CA VAL A 174 -1.25 -26.05 29.02
C VAL A 174 -0.69 -24.99 29.96
N PHE A 175 0.62 -24.72 29.86
CA PHE A 175 1.33 -23.84 30.79
C PHE A 175 2.05 -22.71 30.06
N TRP A 176 1.97 -21.51 30.61
CA TRP A 176 2.62 -20.32 30.05
C TRP A 176 3.95 -20.03 30.78
N VAL A 177 5.01 -19.77 30.00
CA VAL A 177 6.33 -19.41 30.50
C VAL A 177 6.74 -18.09 29.86
N GLU A 178 6.75 -17.03 30.66
CA GLU A 178 7.17 -15.70 30.22
C GLU A 178 8.70 -15.60 30.29
N LEU A 179 9.35 -15.47 29.13
CA LEU A 179 10.82 -15.33 29.06
C LEU A 179 11.25 -13.86 28.87
N ALA A 180 10.31 -12.93 28.76
CA ALA A 180 10.57 -11.49 28.65
C ALA A 180 11.65 -10.94 29.62
N PRO A 181 11.66 -11.30 30.93
CA PRO A 181 12.68 -10.82 31.87
C PRO A 181 14.00 -11.61 31.80
N VAL A 182 14.04 -12.75 31.10
CA VAL A 182 15.19 -13.66 31.04
C VAL A 182 16.09 -13.24 29.88
N ARG A 183 17.33 -12.84 30.21
CA ARG A 183 18.35 -12.42 29.22
C ARG A 183 19.43 -13.46 28.97
N ASP A 184 19.67 -14.35 29.92
CA ASP A 184 20.69 -15.38 29.83
C ASP A 184 20.02 -16.75 29.68
N ALA A 185 20.42 -17.45 28.62
CA ALA A 185 19.91 -18.76 28.21
C ALA A 185 20.01 -19.83 29.31
N THR A 186 20.95 -19.70 30.23
CA THR A 186 21.13 -20.64 31.35
C THR A 186 19.94 -20.66 32.32
N PHE A 187 19.18 -19.56 32.41
CA PHE A 187 18.02 -19.45 33.31
C PHE A 187 16.69 -19.90 32.69
N VAL A 188 16.67 -20.30 31.42
CA VAL A 188 15.43 -20.73 30.75
C VAL A 188 14.80 -21.95 31.43
N LEU A 189 15.62 -22.93 31.83
CA LEU A 189 15.12 -24.11 32.55
C LEU A 189 14.58 -23.75 33.93
N GLU A 190 15.18 -22.77 34.61
CA GLU A 190 14.65 -22.28 35.89
C GLU A 190 13.32 -21.56 35.72
N ALA A 191 13.15 -20.75 34.67
CA ALA A 191 11.89 -20.11 34.37
C ALA A 191 10.76 -21.15 34.12
N ILE A 192 11.06 -22.24 33.40
CA ILE A 192 10.09 -23.33 33.20
C ILE A 192 9.77 -24.03 34.54
N VAL A 193 10.78 -24.30 35.37
CA VAL A 193 10.59 -24.88 36.72
C VAL A 193 9.70 -24.00 37.59
N GLN A 194 9.89 -22.68 37.54
CA GLN A 194 9.10 -21.70 38.28
C GLN A 194 7.66 -21.65 37.78
N ALA A 195 7.45 -21.60 36.45
CA ALA A 195 6.12 -21.62 35.85
C ALA A 195 5.34 -22.89 36.21
N LEU A 196 6.00 -24.04 36.22
CA LEU A 196 5.40 -25.32 36.63
C LEU A 196 5.26 -25.48 38.15
N SER A 197 5.69 -24.49 38.94
CA SER A 197 5.66 -24.50 40.41
C SER A 197 6.32 -25.75 41.03
N LEU A 198 7.39 -26.26 40.41
CA LEU A 198 8.08 -27.47 40.87
C LEU A 198 8.87 -27.17 42.14
N GLN A 199 8.38 -27.63 43.28
CA GLN A 199 9.04 -27.45 44.59
C GLN A 199 9.88 -28.64 45.05
N GLU A 200 9.74 -29.80 44.41
CA GLU A 200 10.41 -31.03 44.84
C GLU A 200 11.89 -31.09 44.40
N ASP A 201 12.73 -31.55 45.35
CA ASP A 201 14.14 -31.93 45.21
C ASP A 201 15.09 -30.89 44.57
N ARG A 202 15.27 -29.73 45.25
CA ARG A 202 16.24 -28.67 44.88
C ARG A 202 17.71 -29.15 44.75
N ARG A 203 18.01 -30.40 45.09
CA ARG A 203 19.35 -31.01 44.99
C ARG A 203 19.67 -31.47 43.57
N LEU A 204 18.66 -31.68 42.72
CA LEU A 204 18.84 -32.06 41.33
C LEU A 204 18.93 -30.83 40.42
N PRO A 205 19.74 -30.87 39.35
CA PRO A 205 19.76 -29.81 38.33
C PRO A 205 18.36 -29.58 37.72
N PRO A 206 18.02 -28.34 37.30
CA PRO A 206 16.70 -28.00 36.72
C PRO A 206 16.25 -28.93 35.59
N LEU A 207 17.18 -29.31 34.70
CA LEU A 207 16.92 -30.20 33.58
C LEU A 207 16.40 -31.59 33.99
N GLU A 208 17.04 -32.22 34.98
CA GLU A 208 16.66 -33.55 35.46
C GLU A 208 15.31 -33.53 36.21
N ARG A 209 15.04 -32.44 36.93
CA ARG A 209 13.74 -32.22 37.58
C ARG A 209 12.62 -32.11 36.55
N LEU A 210 12.85 -31.36 35.47
CA LEU A 210 11.91 -31.23 34.36
C LEU A 210 11.71 -32.55 33.62
N LYS A 211 12.78 -33.30 33.30
CA LYS A 211 12.66 -34.62 32.65
C LYS A 211 11.76 -35.55 33.45
N ARG A 212 12.00 -35.70 34.76
CA ARG A 212 11.20 -36.57 35.64
C ARG A 212 9.74 -36.12 35.73
N TYR A 213 9.48 -34.82 35.77
CA TYR A 213 8.12 -34.28 35.85
C TYR A 213 7.36 -34.40 34.52
N LEU A 214 8.00 -34.08 33.40
CA LEU A 214 7.35 -34.00 32.08
C LEU A 214 7.22 -35.38 31.41
N TYR A 215 8.10 -36.34 31.72
CA TYR A 215 8.12 -37.67 31.08
C TYR A 215 6.75 -38.37 30.98
N PRO A 216 5.97 -38.53 32.07
CA PRO A 216 4.70 -39.26 32.00
C PRO A 216 3.52 -38.40 31.50
N ARG A 217 3.67 -37.08 31.35
CA ARG A 217 2.56 -36.14 31.18
C ARG A 217 2.44 -35.65 29.73
N GLN A 218 1.21 -35.54 29.24
CA GLN A 218 0.93 -34.95 27.93
C GLN A 218 0.67 -33.45 28.09
N MET A 219 1.71 -32.63 27.91
CA MET A 219 1.68 -31.21 28.24
C MET A 219 2.06 -30.33 27.06
N LEU A 220 1.45 -29.16 26.99
CA LEU A 220 1.86 -28.06 26.11
C LEU A 220 2.51 -26.96 26.95
N LEU A 221 3.78 -26.66 26.67
CA LEU A 221 4.48 -25.52 27.27
C LEU A 221 4.59 -24.40 26.25
N VAL A 222 4.06 -23.23 26.59
CA VAL A 222 4.10 -22.04 25.75
C VAL A 222 5.23 -21.13 26.24
N LEU A 223 6.28 -20.96 25.44
CA LEU A 223 7.44 -20.13 25.77
C LEU A 223 7.35 -18.82 25.00
N ASP A 224 7.12 -17.71 25.70
CA ASP A 224 6.91 -16.40 25.05
C ASP A 224 8.16 -15.50 25.10
N ASN A 225 8.52 -14.93 23.96
CA ASN A 225 9.72 -14.13 23.71
C ASN A 225 11.01 -14.95 23.85
N PHE A 226 11.23 -15.91 22.96
CA PHE A 226 12.44 -16.73 22.96
C PHE A 226 13.62 -16.05 22.25
N GLU A 227 13.39 -14.98 21.49
CA GLU A 227 14.40 -14.36 20.62
C GLU A 227 15.69 -13.92 21.34
N GLN A 228 15.61 -13.50 22.62
CA GLN A 228 16.78 -13.09 23.39
C GLN A 228 17.58 -14.26 24.01
N VAL A 229 17.04 -15.49 23.97
CA VAL A 229 17.63 -16.69 24.57
C VAL A 229 17.68 -17.86 23.59
N ILE A 230 17.80 -17.57 22.29
CA ILE A 230 17.82 -18.59 21.22
C ILE A 230 18.88 -19.67 21.46
N SER A 231 20.02 -19.33 22.07
CA SER A 231 21.07 -20.28 22.42
C SER A 231 20.61 -21.38 23.41
N ALA A 232 19.46 -21.21 24.08
CA ALA A 232 18.81 -22.24 24.89
C ALA A 232 18.02 -23.29 24.08
N ALA A 233 17.81 -23.09 22.77
CA ALA A 233 17.00 -23.99 21.94
C ALA A 233 17.44 -25.48 21.98
N PRO A 234 18.74 -25.83 22.03
CA PRO A 234 19.16 -27.22 22.18
C PRO A 234 18.62 -27.91 23.45
N LEU A 235 18.38 -27.15 24.53
CA LEU A 235 17.81 -27.68 25.77
C LEU A 235 16.34 -28.10 25.58
N LEU A 236 15.60 -27.42 24.70
CA LEU A 236 14.22 -27.80 24.36
C LEU A 236 14.21 -29.14 23.60
N VAL A 237 15.13 -29.32 22.66
CA VAL A 237 15.28 -30.59 21.91
C VAL A 237 15.65 -31.72 22.86
N GLU A 238 16.52 -31.48 23.84
CA GLU A 238 16.85 -32.48 24.84
C GLU A 238 15.60 -32.89 25.63
N LEU A 239 14.82 -31.94 26.14
CA LEU A 239 13.56 -32.23 26.82
C LEU A 239 12.56 -32.99 25.94
N LEU A 240 12.44 -32.62 24.66
CA LEU A 240 11.57 -33.33 23.70
C LEU A 240 12.05 -34.76 23.45
N THR A 241 13.36 -34.99 23.40
CA THR A 241 13.93 -36.33 23.19
C THR A 241 13.59 -37.25 24.35
N TYR A 242 13.68 -36.76 25.59
CA TYR A 242 13.38 -37.56 26.78
C TYR A 242 11.88 -37.67 27.09
N CYS A 243 11.07 -36.65 26.79
CA CYS A 243 9.66 -36.58 27.21
C CYS A 243 8.73 -36.73 25.99
N PRO A 244 8.35 -37.95 25.55
CA PRO A 244 7.70 -38.17 24.25
C PRO A 244 6.32 -37.53 24.08
N ARG A 245 5.67 -37.13 25.17
CA ARG A 245 4.33 -36.50 25.18
C ARG A 245 4.37 -34.99 25.44
N LEU A 246 5.56 -34.40 25.45
CA LEU A 246 5.76 -32.96 25.57
C LEU A 246 5.69 -32.29 24.20
N THR A 247 4.96 -31.18 24.14
CA THR A 247 4.92 -30.26 22.99
C THR A 247 5.29 -28.85 23.46
N PHE A 248 6.10 -28.15 22.67
CA PHE A 248 6.42 -26.74 22.85
C PHE A 248 5.70 -25.88 21.81
N LEU A 249 5.14 -24.77 22.26
CA LEU A 249 4.74 -23.63 21.42
C LEU A 249 5.63 -22.45 21.78
N VAL A 250 6.44 -21.97 20.86
CA VAL A 250 7.41 -20.91 21.11
C VAL A 250 7.00 -19.66 20.34
N THR A 251 7.04 -18.48 20.96
CA THR A 251 7.03 -17.22 20.20
C THR A 251 8.46 -16.69 20.13
N SER A 252 8.89 -16.39 18.92
CA SER A 252 10.22 -15.84 18.66
C SER A 252 10.12 -14.86 17.49
N ARG A 253 11.13 -14.04 17.30
CA ARG A 253 11.25 -13.25 16.08
C ARG A 253 11.74 -14.15 14.97
N GLU A 254 12.89 -14.79 15.15
CA GLU A 254 13.45 -15.74 14.20
C GLU A 254 13.20 -17.21 14.58
N VAL A 255 13.35 -18.10 13.60
CA VAL A 255 13.33 -19.56 13.83
C VAL A 255 14.50 -19.98 14.72
N LEU A 256 14.30 -21.03 15.52
CA LEU A 256 15.30 -21.52 16.47
C LEU A 256 16.42 -22.34 15.81
N HIS A 257 16.21 -22.78 14.57
CA HIS A 257 17.13 -23.61 13.78
C HIS A 257 17.51 -24.93 14.48
N VAL A 258 16.51 -25.61 15.06
CA VAL A 258 16.69 -26.91 15.71
C VAL A 258 15.90 -28.04 15.05
N ARG A 259 16.32 -29.29 15.29
CA ARG A 259 15.67 -30.46 14.70
C ARG A 259 14.24 -30.63 15.22
N GLY A 260 13.30 -30.90 14.31
CA GLY A 260 11.89 -31.12 14.63
C GLY A 260 11.09 -29.84 14.86
N GLU A 261 11.68 -28.67 14.61
CA GLU A 261 10.99 -27.38 14.59
C GLU A 261 10.05 -27.27 13.39
N HIS A 262 8.82 -26.82 13.66
CA HIS A 262 7.86 -26.40 12.66
C HIS A 262 7.60 -24.90 12.82
N GLU A 263 7.63 -24.16 11.71
CA GLU A 263 7.40 -22.72 11.71
C GLU A 263 5.94 -22.38 11.40
N LEU A 264 5.38 -21.43 12.15
CA LEU A 264 4.14 -20.72 11.82
C LEU A 264 4.45 -19.23 11.66
N LEU A 265 4.70 -18.82 10.43
CA LEU A 265 5.00 -17.43 10.08
C LEU A 265 3.75 -16.55 10.16
N LEU A 266 3.83 -15.45 10.91
CA LEU A 266 2.80 -14.40 10.93
C LEU A 266 3.21 -13.19 10.09
N SER A 267 2.49 -12.95 9.00
CA SER A 267 2.59 -11.71 8.21
C SER A 267 1.78 -10.58 8.87
N PRO A 268 2.03 -9.30 8.57
CA PRO A 268 1.12 -8.21 8.94
C PRO A 268 -0.32 -8.47 8.47
N LEU A 269 -1.31 -7.83 9.11
CA LEU A 269 -2.71 -8.02 8.74
C LEU A 269 -2.95 -7.58 7.30
N ALA A 270 -3.81 -8.31 6.59
CA ALA A 270 -4.12 -8.01 5.20
C ALA A 270 -4.60 -6.55 5.02
N LEU A 271 -4.04 -5.89 4.00
CA LEU A 271 -4.35 -4.53 3.60
C LEU A 271 -4.87 -4.50 2.16
N PRO A 272 -5.72 -3.52 1.81
CA PRO A 272 -6.07 -3.26 0.42
C PRO A 272 -4.89 -2.68 -0.38
N GLU A 273 -4.95 -2.81 -1.70
CA GLU A 273 -3.99 -2.15 -2.58
C GLU A 273 -4.13 -0.62 -2.49
N PRO A 274 -3.01 0.13 -2.44
CA PRO A 274 -3.04 1.60 -2.53
C PRO A 274 -3.77 2.05 -3.81
N ASP A 275 -4.55 3.13 -3.72
CA ASP A 275 -5.29 3.77 -4.83
C ASP A 275 -6.52 3.02 -5.37
N ARG A 276 -6.83 1.83 -4.86
CA ARG A 276 -8.06 1.13 -5.24
C ARG A 276 -9.26 1.67 -4.46
N VAL A 277 -10.29 2.13 -5.16
CA VAL A 277 -11.58 2.49 -4.54
C VAL A 277 -12.28 1.22 -4.06
N ILE A 278 -12.55 1.13 -2.75
CA ILE A 278 -13.16 -0.04 -2.12
C ILE A 278 -14.43 0.36 -1.39
N GLU A 279 -15.48 -0.41 -1.61
CA GLU A 279 -16.76 -0.24 -0.90
C GLU A 279 -16.62 -0.61 0.59
N PRO A 280 -17.28 0.11 1.51
CA PRO A 280 -17.16 -0.10 2.96
C PRO A 280 -17.34 -1.55 3.43
N GLU A 281 -18.31 -2.28 2.85
CA GLU A 281 -18.58 -3.68 3.22
C GLU A 281 -17.43 -4.62 2.85
N ARG A 282 -16.74 -4.35 1.73
CA ARG A 282 -15.59 -5.13 1.29
C ARG A 282 -14.35 -4.79 2.11
N ALA A 283 -14.22 -3.54 2.54
CA ALA A 283 -13.10 -3.08 3.35
C ALA A 283 -13.03 -3.78 4.73
N MET A 284 -14.18 -4.08 5.34
CA MET A 284 -14.24 -4.80 6.63
C MET A 284 -13.71 -6.24 6.57
N ARG A 285 -13.49 -6.81 5.38
CA ARG A 285 -12.86 -8.13 5.21
C ARG A 285 -11.35 -8.10 5.45
N TYR A 286 -10.74 -6.92 5.40
CA TYR A 286 -9.32 -6.74 5.69
C TYR A 286 -9.10 -6.65 7.21
N GLY A 287 -8.29 -7.56 7.75
CA GLY A 287 -8.07 -7.67 9.20
C GLY A 287 -7.58 -6.37 9.84
N ALA A 288 -6.74 -5.60 9.15
CA ALA A 288 -6.23 -4.32 9.65
C ALA A 288 -7.34 -3.29 9.86
N ILE A 289 -8.27 -3.20 8.90
CA ILE A 289 -9.40 -2.27 8.93
C ILE A 289 -10.41 -2.71 10.01
N ALA A 290 -10.72 -4.01 10.07
CA ALA A 290 -11.59 -4.56 11.10
C ALA A 290 -11.04 -4.28 12.52
N LEU A 291 -9.73 -4.46 12.72
CA LEU A 291 -9.07 -4.17 13.99
C LEU A 291 -9.12 -2.68 14.34
N PHE A 292 -8.80 -1.80 13.39
CA PHE A 292 -8.89 -0.36 13.61
C PHE A 292 -10.32 0.02 14.06
N MET A 293 -11.33 -0.54 13.42
CA MET A 293 -12.73 -0.29 13.75
C MET A 293 -13.12 -0.74 15.16
N GLU A 294 -12.78 -1.98 15.55
CA GLU A 294 -13.09 -2.47 16.89
C GLU A 294 -12.44 -1.58 17.97
N ARG A 295 -11.20 -1.14 17.74
CA ARG A 295 -10.47 -0.28 18.68
C ARG A 295 -10.99 1.14 18.69
N ALA A 296 -11.32 1.70 17.53
CA ALA A 296 -11.94 3.01 17.42
C ALA A 296 -13.29 3.05 18.13
N GLN A 297 -14.13 2.02 17.97
CA GLN A 297 -15.45 1.92 18.62
C GLN A 297 -15.37 1.73 20.13
N THR A 298 -14.31 1.08 20.63
CA THR A 298 -14.04 1.00 22.08
C THR A 298 -13.83 2.39 22.70
N ILE A 299 -13.42 3.37 21.89
CA ILE A 299 -13.07 4.72 22.32
C ILE A 299 -14.19 5.72 22.02
N LEU A 300 -14.75 5.63 20.81
CA LEU A 300 -15.84 6.43 20.27
C LEU A 300 -16.97 5.46 19.86
N PRO A 301 -17.94 5.16 20.75
CA PRO A 301 -18.98 4.15 20.50
C PRO A 301 -19.81 4.38 19.24
N ASP A 302 -20.01 5.65 18.87
CA ASP A 302 -20.79 6.05 17.68
C ASP A 302 -19.95 6.11 16.39
N PHE A 303 -18.68 5.68 16.43
CA PHE A 303 -17.80 5.72 15.27
C PHE A 303 -18.24 4.72 14.18
N GLN A 304 -18.60 5.25 13.02
CA GLN A 304 -19.05 4.48 11.85
C GLN A 304 -18.18 4.75 10.62
N ILE A 305 -17.98 3.71 9.80
CA ILE A 305 -17.40 3.87 8.46
C ILE A 305 -18.48 4.43 7.55
N THR A 306 -18.16 5.55 6.90
CA THR A 306 -18.92 6.12 5.79
C THR A 306 -18.05 6.14 4.55
N ALA A 307 -18.65 6.38 3.38
CA ALA A 307 -17.89 6.59 2.14
C ALA A 307 -16.87 7.75 2.25
N GLU A 308 -17.12 8.71 3.15
CA GLU A 308 -16.23 9.85 3.40
C GLU A 308 -15.06 9.50 4.33
N THR A 309 -15.27 8.65 5.35
CA THR A 309 -14.23 8.29 6.34
C THR A 309 -13.36 7.10 5.90
N MET A 310 -13.89 6.24 5.04
CA MET A 310 -13.22 5.01 4.57
C MET A 310 -11.82 5.26 4.01
N PRO A 311 -11.58 6.25 3.10
CA PRO A 311 -10.25 6.46 2.53
C PRO A 311 -9.20 6.78 3.59
N TYR A 312 -9.56 7.54 4.62
CA TYR A 312 -8.66 7.86 5.74
C TYR A 312 -8.32 6.62 6.57
N VAL A 313 -9.30 5.75 6.86
CA VAL A 313 -9.04 4.51 7.60
C VAL A 313 -8.11 3.58 6.82
N VAL A 314 -8.34 3.42 5.52
CA VAL A 314 -7.44 2.63 4.64
C VAL A 314 -6.02 3.18 4.71
N GLU A 315 -5.87 4.46 4.45
CA GLU A 315 -4.57 5.12 4.38
C GLU A 315 -3.84 5.09 5.74
N ILE A 316 -4.56 5.26 6.84
CA ILE A 316 -4.01 5.06 8.20
C ILE A 316 -3.51 3.62 8.37
N CYS A 317 -4.31 2.61 8.03
CA CYS A 317 -3.91 1.20 8.18
C CYS A 317 -2.71 0.85 7.29
N CYS A 318 -2.67 1.37 6.07
CA CYS A 318 -1.54 1.22 5.14
C CYS A 318 -0.27 1.88 5.68
N ARG A 319 -0.36 3.11 6.22
CA ARG A 319 0.77 3.80 6.87
C ARG A 319 1.29 3.08 8.11
N LEU A 320 0.45 2.28 8.77
CA LEU A 320 0.82 1.47 9.93
C LEU A 320 1.25 0.05 9.54
N ASP A 321 1.46 -0.20 8.25
CA ASP A 321 1.92 -1.47 7.66
C ASP A 321 1.05 -2.69 8.00
N GLY A 322 -0.21 -2.48 8.45
CA GLY A 322 -1.05 -3.57 8.92
C GLY A 322 -0.59 -4.21 10.24
N LEU A 323 0.31 -3.56 10.98
CA LEU A 323 0.80 -4.05 12.28
C LEU A 323 -0.28 -3.85 13.37
N PRO A 324 -0.79 -4.93 14.00
CA PRO A 324 -1.83 -4.82 15.03
C PRO A 324 -1.51 -3.85 16.16
N LEU A 325 -0.28 -3.90 16.70
CA LEU A 325 0.13 -3.00 17.78
C LEU A 325 0.08 -1.53 17.33
N ALA A 326 0.55 -1.23 16.13
CA ALA A 326 0.55 0.12 15.58
C ALA A 326 -0.88 0.64 15.37
N ILE A 327 -1.77 -0.22 14.89
CA ILE A 327 -3.21 0.06 14.70
C ILE A 327 -3.89 0.35 16.04
N GLU A 328 -3.64 -0.46 17.07
CA GLU A 328 -4.19 -0.26 18.42
C GLU A 328 -3.74 1.07 19.02
N LEU A 329 -2.45 1.40 18.90
CA LEU A 329 -1.88 2.65 19.37
C LEU A 329 -2.43 3.87 18.60
N ALA A 330 -2.67 3.74 17.29
CA ALA A 330 -3.26 4.82 16.48
C ALA A 330 -4.73 5.04 16.81
N ALA A 331 -5.53 3.97 16.91
CA ALA A 331 -6.94 4.07 17.29
C ALA A 331 -7.11 4.73 18.67
N ALA A 332 -6.22 4.44 19.62
CA ALA A 332 -6.15 5.10 20.94
C ALA A 332 -6.09 6.64 20.86
N ARG A 333 -5.54 7.19 19.78
CA ARG A 333 -5.39 8.64 19.58
C ARG A 333 -6.66 9.34 19.07
N LEU A 334 -7.70 8.61 18.71
CA LEU A 334 -9.00 9.20 18.33
C LEU A 334 -9.70 9.94 19.47
N ARG A 335 -9.24 9.78 20.73
CA ARG A 335 -9.67 10.65 21.85
C ARG A 335 -9.16 12.08 21.74
N LEU A 336 -8.02 12.28 21.06
CA LEU A 336 -7.29 13.54 21.02
C LEU A 336 -7.37 14.19 19.64
N PHE A 337 -7.44 13.39 18.58
CA PHE A 337 -7.39 13.85 17.20
C PHE A 337 -8.59 13.32 16.43
N SER A 338 -9.11 14.13 15.51
CA SER A 338 -10.06 13.61 14.51
C SER A 338 -9.39 12.60 13.60
N LEU A 339 -10.17 11.84 12.83
CA LEU A 339 -9.62 10.88 11.87
C LEU A 339 -8.74 11.55 10.81
N GLN A 340 -9.11 12.75 10.35
CA GLN A 340 -8.33 13.51 9.37
C GLN A 340 -7.02 14.03 10.00
N ASP A 341 -7.08 14.58 11.20
CA ASP A 341 -5.89 15.06 11.91
C ASP A 341 -4.91 13.91 12.21
N LEU A 342 -5.45 12.75 12.60
CA LEU A 342 -4.67 11.54 12.83
C LEU A 342 -3.95 11.11 11.55
N HIS A 343 -4.67 11.07 10.43
CA HIS A 343 -4.12 10.74 9.12
C HIS A 343 -2.97 11.70 8.72
N GLU A 344 -3.14 13.01 8.84
CA GLU A 344 -2.11 14.01 8.50
C GLU A 344 -0.87 13.89 9.39
N ARG A 345 -1.07 13.69 10.69
CA ARG A 345 0.03 13.59 11.68
C ARG A 345 0.80 12.28 11.62
N LEU A 346 0.23 11.22 11.06
CA LEU A 346 0.92 9.94 10.84
C LEU A 346 2.05 10.01 9.80
N THR A 347 2.36 11.21 9.27
CA THR A 347 3.63 11.46 8.58
C THR A 347 4.85 11.23 9.52
N GLN A 348 4.67 11.39 10.84
CA GLN A 348 5.69 11.09 11.86
C GLN A 348 5.17 10.00 12.82
N ARG A 349 5.04 8.76 12.33
CA ARG A 349 4.34 7.65 13.00
C ARG A 349 4.90 7.38 14.39
N LEU A 350 6.22 7.29 14.53
CA LEU A 350 6.84 6.88 15.80
C LEU A 350 6.70 7.93 16.90
N SER A 351 6.66 9.21 16.54
CA SER A 351 6.44 10.32 17.48
C SER A 351 5.00 10.33 18.04
N LEU A 352 4.03 9.86 17.24
CA LEU A 352 2.62 9.84 17.58
C LEU A 352 2.24 8.61 18.43
N LEU A 353 2.89 7.46 18.22
CA LEU A 353 2.53 6.17 18.83
C LEU A 353 3.23 5.92 20.19
N THR A 354 3.21 6.93 21.05
CA THR A 354 3.96 7.00 22.33
C THR A 354 3.19 6.62 23.60
N ASN A 355 1.87 6.39 23.56
CA ASN A 355 1.07 6.08 24.75
C ASN A 355 0.20 4.81 24.54
N GLY A 356 0.77 3.65 24.82
CA GLY A 356 0.04 2.37 24.85
C GLY A 356 -0.53 2.01 26.22
N PRO A 357 -1.28 0.90 26.29
CA PRO A 357 -1.80 0.35 27.54
C PRO A 357 -0.67 0.11 28.56
N ARG A 358 -0.83 0.58 29.81
CA ARG A 358 0.21 0.52 30.86
C ARG A 358 0.42 -0.89 31.42
N ASP A 359 -0.51 -1.78 31.15
CA ASP A 359 -0.50 -3.20 31.49
C ASP A 359 0.35 -4.03 30.51
N LEU A 360 0.80 -3.46 29.39
CA LEU A 360 1.82 -4.06 28.54
C LEU A 360 3.22 -3.82 29.10
N PRO A 361 4.18 -4.74 28.88
CA PRO A 361 5.60 -4.50 29.18
C PRO A 361 6.08 -3.19 28.56
N GLU A 362 6.96 -2.43 29.24
CA GLU A 362 7.42 -1.10 28.79
C GLU A 362 7.82 -1.05 27.31
N ARG A 363 8.48 -2.11 26.83
CA ARG A 363 8.87 -2.27 25.42
C ARG A 363 7.70 -2.35 24.42
N GLN A 364 6.53 -2.82 24.83
CA GLN A 364 5.32 -2.93 24.00
C GLN A 364 4.33 -1.76 24.22
N GLN A 365 4.63 -0.84 25.15
CA GLN A 365 3.81 0.35 25.37
C GLN A 365 3.93 1.36 24.21
N THR A 366 5.01 1.31 23.43
CA THR A 366 5.17 2.15 22.24
C THR A 366 5.73 1.33 21.09
N LEU A 367 5.37 1.69 19.86
CA LEU A 367 5.95 1.04 18.67
C LEU A 367 7.47 1.27 18.60
N ARG A 368 7.91 2.49 18.95
CA ARG A 368 9.33 2.85 19.04
C ARG A 368 10.11 1.94 19.99
N ALA A 369 9.60 1.68 21.19
CA ALA A 369 10.28 0.82 22.16
C ALA A 369 10.34 -0.65 21.70
N THR A 370 9.33 -1.11 20.96
CA THR A 370 9.33 -2.47 20.38
C THR A 370 10.41 -2.62 19.32
N LEU A 371 10.60 -1.59 18.49
CA LEU A 371 11.63 -1.53 17.46
C LEU A 371 13.03 -1.35 18.05
N GLN A 372 13.19 -0.48 19.06
CA GLN A 372 14.45 -0.30 19.78
C GLN A 372 14.94 -1.63 20.37
N TRP A 373 14.06 -2.39 21.02
CA TRP A 373 14.39 -3.72 21.50
C TRP A 373 14.85 -4.67 20.40
N SER A 374 14.23 -4.61 19.20
CA SER A 374 14.71 -5.39 18.04
C SER A 374 16.07 -5.01 17.58
N TYR A 375 16.36 -3.73 17.57
CA TYR A 375 17.62 -3.19 17.11
C TYR A 375 18.75 -3.49 18.10
N ASP A 376 18.48 -3.44 19.40
CA ASP A 376 19.47 -3.74 20.46
C ASP A 376 19.93 -5.21 20.47
N LEU A 377 19.13 -6.12 19.89
CA LEU A 377 19.48 -7.54 19.74
C LEU A 377 20.36 -7.81 18.51
N LEU A 378 20.54 -6.84 17.61
CA LEU A 378 21.38 -6.99 16.43
C LEU A 378 22.87 -6.86 16.79
N THR A 379 23.72 -7.53 16.02
CA THR A 379 25.17 -7.32 16.11
C THR A 379 25.52 -5.90 15.62
N PRO A 380 26.68 -5.33 16.01
CA PRO A 380 27.08 -4.00 15.55
C PRO A 380 27.13 -3.86 14.01
N GLU A 381 27.49 -4.94 13.32
CA GLU A 381 27.52 -5.00 11.85
C GLU A 381 26.10 -5.01 11.26
N GLU A 382 25.20 -5.83 11.81
CA GLU A 382 23.80 -5.86 11.43
C GLU A 382 23.10 -4.53 11.69
N GLN A 383 23.44 -3.83 12.78
CA GLN A 383 22.91 -2.49 13.06
C GLN A 383 23.34 -1.48 12.01
N ARG A 384 24.62 -1.49 11.58
CA ARG A 384 25.11 -0.61 10.50
C ARG A 384 24.39 -0.91 9.19
N PHE A 385 24.25 -2.20 8.85
CA PHE A 385 23.55 -2.62 7.64
C PHE A 385 22.04 -2.29 7.67
N PHE A 386 21.39 -2.42 8.83
CA PHE A 386 20.00 -2.02 9.05
C PHE A 386 19.80 -0.52 8.83
N ARG A 387 20.71 0.34 9.33
CA ARG A 387 20.67 1.79 9.10
C ARG A 387 20.85 2.14 7.63
N LEU A 388 21.74 1.45 6.92
CA LEU A 388 21.89 1.59 5.47
C LEU A 388 20.59 1.25 4.74
N LEU A 389 20.00 0.08 5.03
CA LEU A 389 18.73 -0.35 4.42
C LEU A 389 17.60 0.65 4.65
N ALA A 390 17.58 1.31 5.80
CA ALA A 390 16.56 2.31 6.14
C ALA A 390 16.58 3.55 5.24
N SER A 391 17.72 3.86 4.62
CA SER A 391 17.86 4.97 3.67
C SER A 391 17.06 4.77 2.38
N PHE A 392 16.76 3.52 2.01
CA PHE A 392 16.04 3.22 0.78
C PHE A 392 14.53 3.29 0.99
N VAL A 393 13.87 4.19 0.26
CA VAL A 393 12.42 4.35 0.23
C VAL A 393 11.80 3.34 -0.74
N GLY A 394 10.85 2.55 -0.25
CA GLY A 394 10.24 1.48 -1.04
C GLY A 394 11.15 0.25 -1.24
N GLY A 395 12.27 0.18 -0.52
CA GLY A 395 13.22 -0.93 -0.56
C GLY A 395 14.33 -0.75 -1.59
N CYS A 396 15.08 -1.83 -1.87
CA CYS A 396 16.22 -1.83 -2.78
C CYS A 396 16.43 -3.20 -3.46
N SER A 397 17.18 -3.19 -4.56
CA SER A 397 17.67 -4.40 -5.22
C SER A 397 18.97 -4.90 -4.58
N PHE A 398 19.32 -6.18 -4.80
CA PHE A 398 20.63 -6.72 -4.38
C PHE A 398 21.80 -5.95 -5.02
N ALA A 399 21.69 -5.63 -6.32
CA ALA A 399 22.71 -4.90 -7.06
C ALA A 399 22.96 -3.48 -6.50
N ALA A 400 21.93 -2.83 -5.95
CA ALA A 400 22.10 -1.54 -5.28
C ALA A 400 22.90 -1.69 -3.98
N LEU A 401 22.59 -2.71 -3.18
CA LEU A 401 23.30 -2.98 -1.94
C LEU A 401 24.77 -3.35 -2.19
N GLU A 402 25.03 -4.21 -3.17
CA GLU A 402 26.37 -4.62 -3.55
C GLU A 402 27.24 -3.44 -3.97
N ALA A 403 26.67 -2.49 -4.73
CA ALA A 403 27.40 -1.30 -5.18
C ALA A 403 27.59 -0.24 -4.08
N ILE A 404 26.70 -0.16 -3.10
CA ILE A 404 26.74 0.90 -2.07
C ILE A 404 27.50 0.42 -0.81
N TYR A 405 27.46 -0.88 -0.52
CA TYR A 405 28.14 -1.49 0.62
C TYR A 405 29.53 -2.04 0.23
N GLU A 406 30.33 -1.20 -0.45
CA GLU A 406 31.58 -1.51 -1.16
C GLU A 406 32.72 -2.15 -0.32
N GLN A 407 32.53 -2.38 0.98
CA GLN A 407 33.56 -2.90 1.89
C GLN A 407 33.38 -4.37 2.27
N VAL A 408 32.38 -5.07 1.71
CA VAL A 408 31.98 -6.40 2.16
C VAL A 408 31.87 -7.36 0.98
N GLU A 409 32.45 -8.56 1.12
CA GLU A 409 32.37 -9.60 0.10
C GLU A 409 30.90 -10.00 -0.13
N ALA A 410 30.53 -10.33 -1.38
CA ALA A 410 29.14 -10.66 -1.73
C ALA A 410 28.52 -11.78 -0.85
N GLY A 411 29.34 -12.73 -0.38
CA GLY A 411 28.91 -13.76 0.58
C GLY A 411 28.49 -13.20 1.93
N GLN A 412 29.28 -12.29 2.50
CA GLN A 412 28.97 -11.63 3.77
C GLN A 412 27.73 -10.73 3.66
N LEU A 413 27.54 -10.04 2.53
CA LEU A 413 26.33 -9.26 2.25
C LEU A 413 25.08 -10.18 2.23
N ALA A 414 25.18 -11.34 1.58
CA ALA A 414 24.10 -12.32 1.55
C ALA A 414 23.78 -12.88 2.94
N ASP A 415 24.80 -13.10 3.78
CA ASP A 415 24.64 -13.52 5.17
C ASP A 415 23.93 -12.46 6.02
N LEU A 416 24.30 -11.18 5.88
CA LEU A 416 23.63 -10.07 6.57
C LEU A 416 22.16 -9.91 6.13
N LEU A 417 21.87 -10.02 4.83
CA LEU A 417 20.51 -10.01 4.31
C LEU A 417 19.69 -11.18 4.84
N THR A 418 20.27 -12.38 4.82
CA THR A 418 19.63 -13.60 5.33
C THR A 418 19.33 -13.46 6.82
N SER A 419 20.27 -12.91 7.60
CA SER A 419 20.08 -12.64 9.02
C SER A 419 18.90 -11.68 9.27
N LEU A 420 18.84 -10.54 8.59
CA LEU A 420 17.75 -9.57 8.78
C LEU A 420 16.38 -10.07 8.26
N LEU A 421 16.37 -10.92 7.23
CA LEU A 421 15.17 -11.63 6.78
C LEU A 421 14.67 -12.61 7.83
N ASN A 422 15.56 -13.44 8.38
CA ASN A 422 15.22 -14.41 9.44
C ASN A 422 14.72 -13.70 10.70
N LYS A 423 15.24 -12.50 11.00
CA LYS A 423 14.79 -11.66 12.12
C LYS A 423 13.52 -10.85 11.81
N HIS A 424 12.96 -10.98 10.60
CA HIS A 424 11.78 -10.26 10.10
C HIS A 424 11.86 -8.73 10.24
N LEU A 425 13.07 -8.18 10.11
CA LEU A 425 13.29 -6.74 9.96
C LEU A 425 13.29 -6.31 8.49
N LEU A 426 13.42 -7.29 7.59
CA LEU A 426 13.40 -7.15 6.15
C LEU A 426 12.40 -8.14 5.55
N MET A 427 11.82 -7.82 4.41
CA MET A 427 10.96 -8.70 3.64
C MET A 427 11.46 -8.78 2.21
N ARG A 428 11.25 -9.93 1.55
CA ARG A 428 11.48 -10.07 0.11
C ARG A 428 10.15 -10.01 -0.63
N ARG A 429 10.01 -9.06 -1.55
CA ARG A 429 8.90 -9.03 -2.52
C ARG A 429 9.38 -9.57 -3.84
N GLU A 430 8.72 -10.60 -4.35
CA GLU A 430 9.00 -11.10 -5.69
C GLU A 430 8.42 -10.13 -6.73
N GLN A 431 9.23 -9.77 -7.72
CA GLN A 431 8.79 -9.07 -8.92
C GLN A 431 9.11 -9.98 -10.10
N GLU A 432 8.12 -10.22 -10.96
CA GLU A 432 8.19 -11.23 -12.03
C GLU A 432 9.35 -11.03 -13.04
N GLN A 433 9.95 -9.84 -13.09
CA GLN A 433 10.95 -9.48 -14.13
C GLN A 433 12.29 -8.91 -13.63
N THR A 434 12.34 -8.30 -12.43
CA THR A 434 13.51 -7.52 -11.95
C THR A 434 14.30 -8.20 -10.82
N GLY A 435 13.91 -9.43 -10.45
CA GLY A 435 14.41 -10.11 -9.26
C GLY A 435 13.69 -9.67 -7.98
N GLY A 436 14.00 -10.33 -6.86
CA GLY A 436 13.34 -10.02 -5.59
C GLY A 436 13.83 -8.69 -5.01
N ARG A 437 12.90 -7.84 -4.56
CA ARG A 437 13.18 -6.57 -3.87
C ARG A 437 13.19 -6.77 -2.36
N PHE A 438 14.17 -6.17 -1.68
CA PHE A 438 14.24 -6.17 -0.23
C PHE A 438 13.55 -4.92 0.31
N VAL A 439 12.55 -5.09 1.17
CA VAL A 439 11.68 -4.03 1.64
C VAL A 439 11.56 -4.09 3.15
N MET A 440 11.77 -2.94 3.81
CA MET A 440 11.43 -2.75 5.21
C MET A 440 9.99 -2.26 5.33
N LEU A 441 9.27 -2.70 6.36
CA LEU A 441 8.01 -2.06 6.75
C LEU A 441 8.29 -0.57 7.03
N GLU A 442 7.41 0.34 6.62
CA GLU A 442 7.64 1.79 6.73
C GLU A 442 7.96 2.22 8.15
N THR A 443 7.26 1.64 9.13
CA THR A 443 7.48 1.90 10.55
C THR A 443 8.86 1.45 11.03
N VAL A 444 9.38 0.33 10.51
CA VAL A 444 10.74 -0.17 10.81
C VAL A 444 11.77 0.73 10.11
N ARG A 445 11.49 1.15 8.87
CA ARG A 445 12.35 2.06 8.10
C ARG A 445 12.45 3.44 8.76
N GLU A 446 11.34 4.01 9.22
CA GLU A 446 11.30 5.29 9.94
C GLU A 446 12.19 5.23 11.20
N PHE A 447 12.11 4.14 11.95
CA PHE A 447 12.99 3.93 13.11
C PHE A 447 14.46 3.81 12.68
N GLY A 448 14.75 3.04 11.63
CA GLY A 448 16.11 2.93 11.10
C GLY A 448 16.68 4.27 10.62
N MET A 449 15.85 5.14 10.05
CA MET A 449 16.25 6.50 9.67
C MET A 449 16.57 7.37 10.88
N GLU A 450 15.81 7.28 11.97
CA GLU A 450 16.18 7.97 13.21
C GLU A 450 17.54 7.48 13.74
N GLN A 451 17.81 6.17 13.68
CA GLN A 451 19.10 5.61 14.10
C GLN A 451 20.24 6.03 13.17
N LEU A 452 20.00 6.10 11.86
CA LEU A 452 20.97 6.58 10.86
C LEU A 452 21.36 8.04 11.11
N LEU A 453 20.37 8.89 11.41
CA LEU A 453 20.59 10.29 11.76
C LEU A 453 21.29 10.43 13.11
N ALA A 454 20.91 9.64 14.12
CA ALA A 454 21.56 9.65 15.43
C ALA A 454 23.02 9.19 15.36
N ALA A 455 23.34 8.25 14.47
CA ALA A 455 24.70 7.82 14.17
C ALA A 455 25.51 8.81 13.31
N GLN A 456 24.86 9.86 12.77
CA GLN A 456 25.47 10.86 11.87
C GLN A 456 26.03 10.25 10.57
N GLU A 457 25.47 9.13 10.12
CA GLU A 457 25.93 8.38 8.94
C GLU A 457 25.13 8.72 7.67
N PHE A 458 24.02 9.48 7.79
CA PHE A 458 23.12 9.78 6.67
C PHE A 458 23.84 10.41 5.47
N GLU A 459 24.71 11.39 5.70
CA GLU A 459 25.45 12.06 4.61
C GLU A 459 26.36 11.08 3.86
N GLN A 460 27.08 10.22 4.59
CA GLN A 460 27.97 9.21 4.01
C GLN A 460 27.20 8.20 3.15
N VAL A 461 26.01 7.80 3.59
CA VAL A 461 25.14 6.88 2.83
C VAL A 461 24.64 7.54 1.55
N MET A 462 24.19 8.80 1.62
CA MET A 462 23.72 9.53 0.44
C MET A 462 24.85 9.81 -0.56
N ASP A 463 26.05 10.15 -0.08
CA ASP A 463 27.25 10.29 -0.90
C ASP A 463 27.60 8.98 -1.64
N ALA A 464 27.44 7.82 -0.99
CA ALA A 464 27.65 6.51 -1.61
C ALA A 464 26.54 6.13 -2.61
N GLN A 465 25.29 6.52 -2.34
CA GLN A 465 24.14 6.27 -3.23
C GLN A 465 24.17 7.09 -4.52
N ALA A 466 24.64 8.33 -4.45
CA ALA A 466 24.64 9.27 -5.58
C ALA A 466 25.29 8.70 -6.87
N PRO A 467 26.55 8.21 -6.85
CA PRO A 467 27.19 7.70 -8.06
C PRO A 467 26.52 6.44 -8.61
N TYR A 468 25.99 5.57 -7.75
CA TYR A 468 25.28 4.36 -8.17
C TYR A 468 24.02 4.70 -8.96
N TYR A 469 23.14 5.54 -8.39
CA TYR A 469 21.87 5.87 -9.03
C TYR A 469 22.03 6.77 -10.26
N VAL A 470 23.02 7.68 -10.28
CA VAL A 470 23.35 8.44 -11.49
C VAL A 470 23.77 7.47 -12.62
N ARG A 471 24.67 6.53 -12.33
CA ARG A 471 25.11 5.53 -13.31
C ARG A 471 23.96 4.64 -13.78
N LEU A 472 23.12 4.18 -12.85
CA LEU A 472 21.97 3.33 -13.15
C LEU A 472 21.04 3.97 -14.20
N VAL A 473 20.74 5.26 -14.04
CA VAL A 473 19.85 5.96 -14.96
C VAL A 473 20.57 6.29 -16.27
N GLU A 474 21.85 6.66 -16.24
CA GLU A 474 22.65 6.88 -17.46
C GLU A 474 22.77 5.61 -18.30
N GLU A 475 22.95 4.44 -17.69
CA GLU A 475 22.91 3.12 -18.36
C GLU A 475 21.54 2.87 -19.01
N ALA A 476 20.45 3.20 -18.32
CA ALA A 476 19.11 3.08 -18.88
C ALA A 476 18.88 3.99 -20.09
N VAL A 477 19.46 5.20 -20.10
CA VAL A 477 19.41 6.12 -21.24
C VAL A 477 20.16 5.55 -22.45
N GLY A 478 21.29 4.87 -22.22
CA GLY A 478 22.10 4.23 -23.26
C GLY A 478 21.61 2.85 -23.72
N ALA A 479 20.59 2.28 -23.08
CA ALA A 479 20.08 0.96 -23.40
C ALA A 479 19.33 0.92 -24.74
N SER A 480 19.43 -0.22 -25.44
CA SER A 480 18.72 -0.45 -26.71
C SER A 480 17.20 -0.37 -26.53
N THR A 481 16.48 -0.04 -27.61
CA THR A 481 15.01 0.08 -27.61
C THR A 481 14.30 -1.18 -27.13
N GLU A 482 14.86 -2.36 -27.38
CA GLU A 482 14.31 -3.66 -26.94
C GLU A 482 14.44 -3.87 -25.42
N ALA A 483 15.49 -3.32 -24.80
CA ALA A 483 15.72 -3.41 -23.36
C ALA A 483 15.00 -2.31 -22.55
N GLN A 484 14.43 -1.30 -23.22
CA GLN A 484 13.81 -0.15 -22.56
C GLN A 484 12.68 -0.56 -21.60
N ASP A 485 11.82 -1.52 -21.95
CA ASP A 485 10.72 -1.98 -21.08
C ASP A 485 11.21 -2.56 -19.76
N ALA A 486 12.26 -3.39 -19.80
CA ALA A 486 12.88 -3.94 -18.59
C ALA A 486 13.53 -2.83 -17.74
N TRP A 487 14.15 -1.84 -18.37
CA TRP A 487 14.69 -0.67 -17.68
C TRP A 487 13.60 0.22 -17.07
N PHE A 488 12.46 0.37 -17.74
CA PHE A 488 11.30 1.07 -17.19
C PHE A 488 10.79 0.39 -15.91
N ASP A 489 10.65 -0.93 -15.91
CA ASP A 489 10.22 -1.69 -14.73
C ASP A 489 11.23 -1.58 -13.57
N ARG A 490 12.52 -1.63 -13.91
CA ARG A 490 13.59 -1.45 -12.93
C ARG A 490 13.58 -0.06 -12.30
N LEU A 491 13.46 1.00 -13.11
CA LEU A 491 13.44 2.38 -12.63
C LEU A 491 12.14 2.75 -11.91
N GLU A 492 11.01 2.12 -12.26
CA GLU A 492 9.76 2.25 -11.48
C GLU A 492 9.97 1.82 -10.02
N GLY A 493 10.66 0.69 -9.81
CA GLY A 493 11.00 0.22 -8.48
C GLY A 493 11.88 1.20 -7.69
N GLU A 494 12.72 1.99 -8.37
CA GLU A 494 13.64 2.95 -7.77
C GLU A 494 13.09 4.39 -7.72
N ARG A 495 11.86 4.63 -8.15
CA ARG A 495 11.29 5.98 -8.30
C ARG A 495 11.46 6.86 -7.06
N GLU A 496 11.05 6.36 -5.89
CA GLU A 496 11.12 7.13 -4.65
C GLU A 496 12.56 7.37 -4.19
N ASN A 497 13.45 6.39 -4.41
CA ASN A 497 14.89 6.53 -4.13
C ASN A 497 15.51 7.64 -4.99
N LEU A 498 15.18 7.67 -6.29
CA LEU A 498 15.65 8.71 -7.22
C LEU A 498 15.13 10.10 -6.83
N HIS A 499 13.88 10.20 -6.39
CA HIS A 499 13.29 11.47 -5.95
C HIS A 499 13.99 12.03 -4.71
N VAL A 500 14.14 11.20 -3.67
CA VAL A 500 14.81 11.60 -2.41
C VAL A 500 16.26 11.98 -2.65
N LEU A 501 16.97 11.21 -3.49
CA LEU A 501 18.35 11.51 -3.85
C LEU A 501 18.46 12.84 -4.62
N LEU A 502 17.58 13.09 -5.60
CA LEU A 502 17.60 14.35 -6.34
C LEU A 502 17.36 15.55 -5.41
N GLN A 503 16.37 15.46 -4.51
CA GLN A 503 16.12 16.50 -3.52
C GLN A 503 17.37 16.76 -2.66
N TRP A 504 18.00 15.71 -2.14
CA TRP A 504 19.19 15.82 -1.30
C TRP A 504 20.37 16.49 -2.01
N LEU A 505 20.64 16.10 -3.27
CA LEU A 505 21.70 16.69 -4.09
C LEU A 505 21.44 18.19 -4.35
N VAL A 506 20.19 18.56 -4.66
CA VAL A 506 19.80 19.95 -4.93
C VAL A 506 19.91 20.82 -3.67
N GLU A 507 19.52 20.30 -2.51
CA GLU A 507 19.66 21.04 -1.23
C GLU A 507 21.13 21.30 -0.85
N ARG A 508 22.04 20.43 -1.30
CA ARG A 508 23.50 20.50 -1.04
C ARG A 508 24.31 21.22 -2.12
N GLY A 509 23.68 21.72 -3.18
CA GLY A 509 24.37 22.31 -4.34
C GLY A 509 25.06 23.67 -4.14
N LYS A 510 25.61 23.91 -2.94
CA LYS A 510 26.67 24.91 -2.68
C LYS A 510 28.05 24.41 -3.07
N GLN A 511 28.18 23.12 -3.38
CA GLN A 511 29.41 22.51 -3.88
C GLN A 511 29.19 22.05 -5.32
N GLU A 512 30.24 22.15 -6.12
CA GLU A 512 30.23 21.81 -7.55
C GLU A 512 29.87 20.34 -7.79
N TYR A 513 30.43 19.42 -7.00
CA TYR A 513 30.16 17.98 -7.08
C TYR A 513 28.66 17.65 -6.97
N TYR A 514 27.97 18.19 -5.96
CA TYR A 514 26.53 17.93 -5.76
C TYR A 514 25.67 18.55 -6.87
N THR A 515 26.08 19.73 -7.37
CA THR A 515 25.41 20.39 -8.50
C THR A 515 25.52 19.51 -9.76
N GLU A 516 26.71 18.99 -10.04
CA GLU A 516 26.94 18.11 -11.18
C GLU A 516 26.10 16.83 -11.09
N MET A 517 26.14 16.16 -9.93
CA MET A 517 25.34 14.93 -9.70
C MET A 517 23.83 15.19 -9.84
N ALA A 518 23.33 16.30 -9.29
CA ALA A 518 21.92 16.68 -9.41
C ALA A 518 21.51 16.85 -10.87
N LEU A 519 22.33 17.56 -11.68
CA LEU A 519 22.03 17.82 -13.08
C LEU A 519 22.15 16.55 -13.95
N ARG A 520 23.11 15.67 -13.67
CA ARG A 520 23.22 14.37 -14.35
C ARG A 520 22.01 13.50 -14.06
N LEU A 521 21.62 13.38 -12.79
CA LEU A 521 20.44 12.63 -12.38
C LEU A 521 19.16 13.20 -13.01
N ALA A 522 18.92 14.50 -12.84
CA ALA A 522 17.74 15.17 -13.38
C ALA A 522 17.63 15.06 -14.90
N GLY A 523 18.75 15.27 -15.61
CA GLY A 523 18.82 15.17 -17.07
C GLY A 523 18.49 13.77 -17.59
N ALA A 524 18.97 12.74 -16.90
CA ALA A 524 18.80 11.35 -17.32
C ALA A 524 17.40 10.80 -16.95
N VAL A 525 16.89 11.10 -15.75
CA VAL A 525 15.61 10.55 -15.26
C VAL A 525 14.40 11.16 -16.00
N ALA A 526 14.47 12.42 -16.42
CA ALA A 526 13.32 13.11 -17.02
C ALA A 526 12.75 12.43 -18.27
N ARG A 527 13.59 11.72 -19.04
CA ARG A 527 13.13 10.90 -20.18
C ARG A 527 12.11 9.84 -19.74
N PHE A 528 12.32 9.24 -18.56
CA PHE A 528 11.47 8.18 -18.02
C PHE A 528 10.19 8.74 -17.40
N TRP A 529 10.25 9.89 -16.73
CA TRP A 529 9.09 10.61 -16.20
C TRP A 529 8.02 10.87 -17.27
N CYS A 530 8.45 11.26 -18.46
CA CYS A 530 7.52 11.61 -19.54
C CYS A 530 6.98 10.38 -20.31
N LEU A 531 7.75 9.29 -20.40
CA LEU A 531 7.37 8.12 -21.20
C LEU A 531 6.43 7.15 -20.48
N ARG A 532 6.45 7.09 -19.14
CA ARG A 532 5.62 6.16 -18.35
C ARG A 532 4.78 6.82 -17.26
N TRP A 533 5.27 7.88 -16.61
CA TRP A 533 4.62 8.48 -15.43
C TRP A 533 3.63 9.59 -15.78
N TYR A 534 2.83 9.38 -16.85
CA TYR A 534 1.82 10.27 -17.43
C TYR A 534 1.58 11.60 -16.70
N SER A 535 1.95 12.68 -17.41
CA SER A 535 1.88 14.15 -17.22
C SER A 535 1.14 14.81 -16.04
N TRP A 536 0.28 14.15 -15.27
CA TRP A 536 -0.51 14.80 -14.21
C TRP A 536 0.20 14.90 -12.85
N TYR A 537 1.39 14.31 -12.69
CA TYR A 537 2.15 14.32 -11.43
C TYR A 537 3.47 15.12 -11.44
N ASN A 538 3.96 15.60 -12.60
CA ASN A 538 5.36 16.02 -12.76
C ASN A 538 5.74 17.45 -12.28
N ARG A 539 4.87 18.17 -11.56
CA ARG A 539 5.18 19.57 -11.12
C ARG A 539 6.34 19.61 -10.13
N LYS A 540 6.45 18.63 -9.23
CA LYS A 540 7.53 18.57 -8.24
C LYS A 540 8.88 18.25 -8.89
N GLU A 541 8.85 17.40 -9.90
CA GLU A 541 9.99 16.93 -10.68
C GLU A 541 10.60 18.09 -11.47
N ARG A 542 9.76 18.86 -12.18
CA ARG A 542 10.19 20.10 -12.84
C ARG A 542 10.78 21.09 -11.84
N TYR A 543 10.12 21.28 -10.70
CA TYR A 543 10.61 22.16 -9.64
C TYR A 543 12.04 21.80 -9.20
N TRP A 544 12.33 20.50 -8.98
CA TRP A 544 13.66 20.06 -8.58
C TRP A 544 14.71 20.21 -9.68
N VAL A 545 14.35 19.96 -10.94
CA VAL A 545 15.26 20.18 -12.10
C VAL A 545 15.61 21.66 -12.24
N GLU A 546 14.61 22.54 -12.20
CA GLU A 546 14.82 23.99 -12.29
C GLU A 546 15.64 24.52 -11.11
N ARG A 547 15.39 24.00 -9.90
CA ARG A 547 16.19 24.31 -8.71
C ARG A 547 17.66 23.89 -8.86
N ALA A 548 17.93 22.74 -9.48
CA ALA A 548 19.30 22.32 -9.81
C ALA A 548 19.95 23.30 -10.81
N LEU A 549 19.21 23.72 -11.85
CA LEU A 549 19.70 24.64 -12.89
C LEU A 549 20.00 26.06 -12.40
N LEU A 550 19.31 26.52 -11.34
CA LEU A 550 19.53 27.81 -10.69
C LEU A 550 20.83 27.91 -9.90
N GLN A 551 21.52 26.80 -9.65
CA GLN A 551 22.79 26.79 -8.93
C GLN A 551 23.88 27.46 -9.77
N ARG A 552 24.69 28.32 -9.14
CA ARG A 552 25.64 29.22 -9.83
C ARG A 552 27.00 28.59 -10.13
N HIS A 553 27.17 27.29 -9.88
CA HIS A 553 28.43 26.60 -10.11
C HIS A 553 28.65 26.34 -11.60
N MET A 554 29.91 26.49 -12.04
CA MET A 554 30.34 26.14 -13.38
C MET A 554 30.36 24.62 -13.50
N VAL A 555 29.37 24.04 -14.15
CA VAL A 555 29.37 22.62 -14.56
C VAL A 555 29.70 22.52 -16.05
N SER A 556 30.06 21.32 -16.50
CA SER A 556 30.24 21.05 -17.93
C SER A 556 29.02 21.56 -18.74
N PRO A 557 29.22 22.33 -19.82
CA PRO A 557 28.13 22.82 -20.65
C PRO A 557 27.23 21.69 -21.16
N GLU A 558 27.79 20.50 -21.42
CA GLU A 558 27.03 19.35 -21.88
C GLU A 558 26.08 18.77 -20.82
N ILE A 559 26.51 18.73 -19.55
CA ILE A 559 25.67 18.29 -18.43
C ILE A 559 24.52 19.28 -18.23
N ARG A 560 24.84 20.58 -18.25
CA ARG A 560 23.83 21.65 -18.17
C ARG A 560 22.84 21.55 -19.33
N ALA A 561 23.33 21.33 -20.55
CA ALA A 561 22.50 21.22 -21.74
C ALA A 561 21.49 20.07 -21.65
N ARG A 562 21.91 18.89 -21.17
CA ARG A 562 21.02 17.73 -20.93
C ARG A 562 19.94 18.03 -19.88
N ALA A 563 20.32 18.66 -18.77
CA ALA A 563 19.36 19.07 -17.75
C ALA A 563 18.37 20.14 -18.24
N LEU A 564 18.82 21.06 -19.10
CA LEU A 564 17.94 22.04 -19.76
C LEU A 564 16.96 21.36 -20.73
N GLN A 565 17.39 20.35 -21.50
CA GLN A 565 16.45 19.58 -22.34
C GLN A 565 15.39 18.86 -21.50
N ALA A 566 15.80 18.26 -20.38
CA ALA A 566 14.89 17.65 -19.42
C ALA A 566 13.87 18.65 -18.87
N ALA A 567 14.31 19.82 -18.43
CA ALA A 567 13.43 20.90 -17.99
C ALA A 567 12.48 21.36 -19.10
N ALA A 568 12.99 21.49 -20.33
CA ALA A 568 12.21 21.88 -21.50
C ALA A 568 11.11 20.88 -21.85
N TRP A 569 11.41 19.57 -21.81
CA TRP A 569 10.39 18.53 -21.99
C TRP A 569 9.35 18.54 -20.88
N LEU A 570 9.76 18.70 -19.62
CA LEU A 570 8.81 18.76 -18.51
C LEU A 570 7.92 20.00 -18.59
N ALA A 571 8.48 21.14 -18.97
CA ALA A 571 7.72 22.36 -19.24
C ALA A 571 6.72 22.14 -20.38
N PHE A 572 7.16 21.54 -21.49
CA PHE A 572 6.29 21.20 -22.62
C PHE A 572 5.15 20.24 -22.22
N ALA A 573 5.44 19.19 -21.43
CA ALA A 573 4.45 18.25 -20.94
C ALA A 573 3.43 18.89 -19.97
N GLN A 574 3.81 20.00 -19.33
CA GLN A 574 2.95 20.81 -18.45
C GLN A 574 2.30 21.99 -19.18
N ASP A 575 2.32 21.98 -20.51
CA ASP A 575 1.71 23.01 -21.36
C ASP A 575 2.40 24.38 -21.32
N ASP A 576 3.60 24.46 -20.77
CA ASP A 576 4.41 25.69 -20.72
C ASP A 576 5.40 25.72 -21.89
N GLY A 577 4.84 25.91 -23.09
CA GLY A 577 5.58 25.92 -24.34
C GLY A 577 6.58 27.07 -24.47
N VAL A 578 6.30 28.20 -23.82
CA VAL A 578 7.20 29.38 -23.82
C VAL A 578 8.46 29.06 -23.04
N GLN A 579 8.31 28.54 -21.82
CA GLN A 579 9.46 28.19 -21.02
C GLN A 579 10.25 27.02 -21.65
N ALA A 580 9.55 26.06 -22.28
CA ALA A 580 10.20 25.01 -23.05
C ALA A 580 11.08 25.58 -24.17
N GLU A 581 10.59 26.56 -24.93
CA GLU A 581 11.37 27.23 -25.98
C GLU A 581 12.63 27.90 -25.40
N CYS A 582 12.51 28.61 -24.27
CA CYS A 582 13.63 29.25 -23.59
C CYS A 582 14.69 28.23 -23.14
N PHE A 583 14.28 27.13 -22.50
CA PHE A 583 15.21 26.10 -22.05
C PHE A 583 15.92 25.39 -23.22
N TYR A 584 15.22 25.15 -24.34
CA TYR A 584 15.87 24.59 -25.53
C TYR A 584 16.84 25.56 -26.21
N GLN A 585 16.56 26.87 -26.20
CA GLN A 585 17.49 27.88 -26.69
C GLN A 585 18.77 27.93 -25.85
N GLU A 586 18.64 27.90 -24.52
CA GLU A 586 19.81 27.85 -23.63
C GLU A 586 20.58 26.53 -23.80
N SER A 587 19.87 25.40 -23.92
CA SER A 587 20.47 24.08 -24.19
C SER A 587 21.27 24.08 -25.50
N LEU A 588 20.72 24.67 -26.57
CA LEU A 588 21.40 24.83 -27.86
C LEU A 588 22.71 25.61 -27.69
N SER A 589 22.71 26.73 -26.97
CA SER A 589 23.92 27.50 -26.69
C SER A 589 24.95 26.69 -25.90
N CYS A 590 24.51 25.92 -24.90
CA CYS A 590 25.41 25.06 -24.12
C CYS A 590 26.05 23.95 -24.97
N TYR A 591 25.30 23.29 -25.86
CA TYR A 591 25.86 22.28 -26.77
C TYR A 591 26.83 22.87 -27.80
N GLN A 592 26.57 24.09 -28.29
CA GLN A 592 27.49 24.81 -29.17
C GLN A 592 28.83 25.10 -28.47
N ILE A 593 28.80 25.52 -27.20
CA ILE A 593 30.01 25.73 -26.39
C ILE A 593 30.74 24.42 -26.15
N ALA A 594 30.00 23.33 -25.89
CA ALA A 594 30.58 21.99 -25.70
C ALA A 594 31.16 21.37 -26.99
N GLY A 595 30.81 21.90 -28.17
CA GLY A 595 31.19 21.31 -29.45
C GLY A 595 30.46 20.00 -29.80
N ASN A 596 29.38 19.65 -29.09
CA ASN A 596 28.60 18.43 -29.33
C ASN A 596 27.58 18.65 -30.46
N GLN A 597 27.92 18.21 -31.67
CA GLN A 597 27.10 18.39 -32.88
C GLN A 597 25.75 17.65 -32.81
N GLU A 598 25.72 16.43 -32.26
CA GLU A 598 24.48 15.65 -32.13
C GLU A 598 23.52 16.33 -31.12
N GLY A 599 24.05 16.89 -30.03
CA GLY A 599 23.29 17.68 -29.07
C GLY A 599 22.72 18.97 -29.67
N VAL A 600 23.49 19.65 -30.53
CA VAL A 600 23.03 20.81 -31.32
C VAL A 600 21.89 20.39 -32.27
N ALA A 601 22.05 19.26 -32.98
CA ALA A 601 21.01 18.72 -33.84
C ALA A 601 19.73 18.41 -33.04
N ALA A 602 19.86 17.78 -31.88
CA ALA A 602 18.73 17.45 -31.01
C ALA A 602 17.99 18.71 -30.52
N ALA A 603 18.72 19.76 -30.13
CA ALA A 603 18.09 21.03 -29.76
C ALA A 603 17.35 21.69 -30.94
N TYR A 604 17.90 21.62 -32.16
CA TYR A 604 17.19 22.09 -33.36
C TYR A 604 15.93 21.28 -33.66
N HIS A 605 15.94 19.95 -33.45
CA HIS A 605 14.76 19.12 -33.59
C HIS A 605 13.62 19.62 -32.71
N TRP A 606 13.90 19.79 -31.41
CA TRP A 606 12.88 20.22 -30.45
C TRP A 606 12.42 21.67 -30.65
N LEU A 607 13.33 22.60 -30.97
CA LEU A 607 12.93 23.97 -31.31
C LEU A 607 12.08 24.01 -32.59
N GLY A 608 12.40 23.19 -33.58
CA GLY A 608 11.58 23.04 -34.78
C GLY A 608 10.20 22.48 -34.47
N TYR A 609 10.14 21.47 -33.59
CA TYR A 609 8.90 20.89 -33.10
C TYR A 609 8.06 21.91 -32.32
N LEU A 610 8.64 22.73 -31.44
CA LEU A 610 7.92 23.79 -30.72
C LEU A 610 7.45 24.91 -31.64
N ALA A 611 8.25 25.30 -32.65
CA ALA A 611 7.84 26.28 -33.66
C ALA A 611 6.63 25.78 -34.45
N TRP A 612 6.62 24.49 -34.80
CA TRP A 612 5.47 23.84 -35.41
C TRP A 612 4.26 23.84 -34.47
N THR A 613 4.42 23.38 -33.23
CA THR A 613 3.31 23.08 -32.31
C THR A 613 2.77 24.21 -31.44
N ILE A 614 3.52 25.28 -31.23
CA ILE A 614 3.05 26.38 -30.36
C ILE A 614 2.90 27.66 -31.15
N ARG A 615 3.77 27.88 -32.14
CA ARG A 615 3.76 29.10 -32.95
C ARG A 615 2.97 28.94 -34.24
N GLN A 616 2.64 27.71 -34.65
CA GLN A 616 2.09 27.38 -35.97
C GLN A 616 2.95 27.99 -37.11
N ASP A 617 4.26 28.09 -36.87
CA ASP A 617 5.22 28.70 -37.81
C ASP A 617 5.91 27.58 -38.59
N GLY A 618 5.24 27.11 -39.64
CA GLY A 618 5.71 26.02 -40.48
C GLY A 618 7.04 26.31 -41.18
N GLU A 619 7.28 27.56 -41.59
CA GLU A 619 8.55 27.94 -42.25
C GLU A 619 9.72 27.87 -41.27
N ARG A 620 9.56 28.41 -40.06
CA ARG A 620 10.59 28.32 -39.02
C ARG A 620 10.81 26.88 -38.58
N ALA A 621 9.74 26.11 -38.43
CA ALA A 621 9.82 24.68 -38.12
C ALA A 621 10.66 23.94 -39.16
N TYR A 622 10.32 24.09 -40.45
CA TYR A 622 11.04 23.44 -41.54
C TYR A 622 12.53 23.83 -41.56
N SER A 623 12.84 25.11 -41.36
CA SER A 623 14.23 25.61 -41.32
C SER A 623 15.05 24.99 -40.19
N LEU A 624 14.48 24.92 -38.98
CA LEU A 624 15.14 24.34 -37.80
C LEU A 624 15.30 22.82 -37.94
N LEU A 625 14.26 22.11 -38.38
CA LEU A 625 14.31 20.67 -38.60
C LEU A 625 15.30 20.31 -39.72
N SER A 626 15.40 21.14 -40.75
CA SER A 626 16.41 20.99 -41.81
C SER A 626 17.85 21.16 -41.28
N LYS A 627 18.07 22.02 -40.29
CA LYS A 627 19.37 22.12 -39.59
C LYS A 627 19.66 20.86 -38.78
N CYS A 628 18.66 20.31 -38.09
CA CYS A 628 18.80 19.03 -37.41
C CYS A 628 19.22 17.92 -38.38
N ALA A 629 18.49 17.74 -39.49
CA ALA A 629 18.79 16.67 -40.46
C ALA A 629 20.19 16.77 -41.10
N ARG A 630 20.76 17.98 -41.22
CA ARG A 630 22.12 18.18 -41.73
C ARG A 630 23.23 17.88 -40.71
N LEU A 631 22.93 18.04 -39.42
CA LEU A 631 23.91 17.89 -38.34
C LEU A 631 23.86 16.52 -37.67
N ALA A 632 22.70 15.86 -37.71
CA ALA A 632 22.52 14.54 -37.14
C ALA A 632 23.40 13.50 -37.86
N GLU A 633 23.94 12.57 -37.10
CA GLU A 633 24.74 11.47 -37.66
C GLU A 633 23.94 10.61 -38.66
N ASN A 634 24.60 10.18 -39.73
CA ASN A 634 23.97 9.33 -40.75
C ASN A 634 23.52 8.00 -40.14
N GLY A 635 22.24 7.67 -40.31
CA GLY A 635 21.65 6.45 -39.75
C GLY A 635 21.19 6.58 -38.30
N SER A 636 21.30 7.76 -37.68
CA SER A 636 20.86 7.95 -36.29
C SER A 636 19.34 8.04 -36.14
N ASP A 637 18.84 7.71 -34.95
CA ASP A 637 17.44 7.86 -34.58
C ASP A 637 17.00 9.32 -34.69
N LEU A 638 17.90 10.26 -34.37
CA LEU A 638 17.63 11.67 -34.45
C LEU A 638 17.40 12.12 -35.90
N LEU A 639 18.19 11.61 -36.85
CA LEU A 639 17.98 11.87 -38.28
C LEU A 639 16.62 11.34 -38.73
N ALA A 640 16.23 10.15 -38.29
CA ALA A 640 14.94 9.55 -38.59
C ALA A 640 13.76 10.36 -38.02
N LEU A 641 13.90 10.90 -36.80
CA LEU A 641 12.95 11.80 -36.16
C LEU A 641 12.87 13.16 -36.88
N ALA A 642 14.00 13.69 -37.35
CA ALA A 642 14.04 14.93 -38.12
C ALA A 642 13.30 14.78 -39.45
N HIS A 643 13.55 13.69 -40.18
CA HIS A 643 12.82 13.37 -41.41
C HIS A 643 11.32 13.15 -41.16
N GLN A 644 10.95 12.48 -40.05
CA GLN A 644 9.55 12.35 -39.67
C GLN A 644 8.89 13.73 -39.53
N ALA A 645 9.49 14.61 -38.73
CA ALA A 645 8.94 15.93 -38.45
C ALA A 645 8.90 16.81 -39.71
N LEU A 646 9.95 16.80 -40.54
CA LEU A 646 9.98 17.50 -41.82
C LEU A 646 8.86 17.03 -42.75
N GLY A 647 8.64 15.72 -42.86
CA GLY A 647 7.60 15.19 -43.73
C GLY A 647 6.19 15.54 -43.25
N ILE A 648 5.97 15.62 -41.93
CA ILE A 648 4.71 16.12 -41.39
C ILE A 648 4.53 17.61 -41.71
N VAL A 649 5.52 18.46 -41.44
CA VAL A 649 5.46 19.91 -41.74
C VAL A 649 5.20 20.15 -43.25
N ALA A 650 5.89 19.41 -44.12
CA ALA A 650 5.69 19.49 -45.56
C ALA A 650 4.29 19.06 -46.00
N LEU A 651 3.72 18.02 -45.36
CA LEU A 651 2.34 17.59 -45.61
C LEU A 651 1.34 18.72 -45.28
N GLU A 652 1.54 19.42 -44.17
CA GLU A 652 0.63 20.51 -43.77
C GLU A 652 0.74 21.73 -44.68
N GLN A 653 1.95 22.00 -45.20
CA GLN A 653 2.18 23.02 -46.21
C GLN A 653 1.64 22.62 -47.60
N GLY A 654 1.15 21.38 -47.75
CA GLY A 654 0.64 20.85 -49.02
C GLY A 654 1.74 20.39 -49.99
N ASN A 655 3.01 20.36 -49.57
CA ASN A 655 4.12 19.89 -50.39
C ASN A 655 4.24 18.35 -50.30
N LEU A 656 3.32 17.66 -50.98
CA LEU A 656 3.23 16.20 -50.96
C LEU A 656 4.51 15.48 -51.44
N PRO A 657 5.24 15.95 -52.47
CA PRO A 657 6.51 15.32 -52.89
C PRO A 657 7.58 15.30 -51.79
N GLU A 658 7.79 16.42 -51.09
CA GLU A 658 8.75 16.47 -49.97
C GLU A 658 8.27 15.67 -48.78
N ALA A 659 6.96 15.71 -48.49
CA ALA A 659 6.37 14.91 -47.43
C ALA A 659 6.61 13.42 -47.64
N LEU A 660 6.39 12.93 -48.87
CA LEU A 660 6.63 11.54 -49.25
C LEU A 660 8.10 11.16 -49.13
N LEU A 661 9.02 12.01 -49.62
CA LEU A 661 10.46 11.79 -49.55
C LEU A 661 10.91 11.59 -48.10
N HIS A 662 10.59 12.55 -47.23
CA HIS A 662 11.06 12.54 -45.85
C HIS A 662 10.41 11.45 -45.01
N LEU A 663 9.11 11.18 -45.17
CA LEU A 663 8.47 10.09 -44.42
C LEU A 663 8.95 8.70 -44.88
N THR A 664 9.28 8.53 -46.17
CA THR A 664 9.89 7.29 -46.67
C THR A 664 11.30 7.08 -46.10
N GLN A 665 12.10 8.15 -46.03
CA GLN A 665 13.42 8.13 -45.37
C GLN A 665 13.30 7.76 -43.89
N SER A 666 12.35 8.37 -43.18
CA SER A 666 12.08 8.06 -41.77
C SER A 666 11.69 6.59 -41.55
N VAL A 667 10.77 6.05 -42.37
CA VAL A 667 10.37 4.63 -42.31
C VAL A 667 11.55 3.70 -42.57
N THR A 668 12.41 4.04 -43.52
CA THR A 668 13.60 3.25 -43.86
C THR A 668 14.60 3.22 -42.70
N LEU A 669 14.84 4.37 -42.06
CA LEU A 669 15.77 4.49 -40.94
C LEU A 669 15.25 3.81 -39.67
N PHE A 670 13.93 3.76 -39.45
CA PHE A 670 13.33 3.07 -38.30
C PHE A 670 13.12 1.57 -38.50
N GLN A 671 13.61 0.96 -39.58
CA GLN A 671 13.53 -0.49 -39.76
C GLN A 671 14.21 -1.21 -38.58
N GLY A 672 13.47 -2.13 -37.93
CA GLY A 672 13.89 -2.81 -36.70
C GLY A 672 13.47 -2.12 -35.39
N GLN A 673 13.08 -0.85 -35.42
CA GLN A 673 12.60 -0.10 -34.24
C GLN A 673 11.07 -0.01 -34.21
N ARG A 674 10.41 -1.09 -33.78
CA ARG A 674 8.94 -1.25 -33.87
C ARG A 674 8.14 -0.02 -33.43
N LYS A 675 8.48 0.56 -32.28
CA LYS A 675 7.79 1.73 -31.71
C LYS A 675 7.91 2.98 -32.60
N ASN A 676 9.11 3.30 -33.07
CA ASN A 676 9.33 4.47 -33.92
C ASN A 676 8.83 4.26 -35.36
N LEU A 677 8.93 3.02 -35.86
CA LEU A 677 8.39 2.62 -37.14
C LEU A 677 6.87 2.82 -37.21
N ALA A 678 6.14 2.43 -36.15
CA ALA A 678 4.69 2.65 -36.05
C ALA A 678 4.35 4.15 -36.22
N ARG A 679 5.13 5.05 -35.60
CA ARG A 679 4.94 6.49 -35.70
C ARG A 679 5.21 7.03 -37.11
N ALA A 680 6.24 6.52 -37.79
CA ALA A 680 6.60 6.95 -39.14
C ALA A 680 5.59 6.46 -40.19
N LEU A 681 5.13 5.19 -40.08
CA LEU A 681 4.09 4.62 -40.94
C LEU A 681 2.76 5.39 -40.83
N ARG A 682 2.41 5.85 -39.63
CA ARG A 682 1.26 6.73 -39.43
C ARG A 682 1.33 8.02 -40.27
N GLY A 683 2.50 8.66 -40.29
CA GLY A 683 2.72 9.85 -41.12
C GLY A 683 2.67 9.54 -42.61
N LEU A 684 3.34 8.46 -43.03
CA LEU A 684 3.37 8.03 -44.43
C LEU A 684 1.98 7.68 -44.97
N GLY A 685 1.15 7.01 -44.17
CA GLY A 685 -0.24 6.71 -44.52
C GLY A 685 -1.07 7.98 -44.79
N ARG A 686 -0.83 9.06 -44.04
CA ARG A 686 -1.49 10.36 -44.30
C ARG A 686 -1.06 10.96 -45.64
N VAL A 687 0.20 10.83 -46.02
CA VAL A 687 0.70 11.29 -47.33
C VAL A 687 0.08 10.49 -48.46
N TYR A 688 0.06 9.15 -48.36
CA TYR A 688 -0.59 8.31 -49.36
C TYR A 688 -2.06 8.64 -49.52
N TYR A 689 -2.75 8.89 -48.41
CA TYR A 689 -4.14 9.33 -48.45
C TYR A 689 -4.29 10.68 -49.17
N ALA A 690 -3.45 11.67 -48.86
CA ALA A 690 -3.47 12.97 -49.53
C ALA A 690 -3.17 12.88 -51.03
N LEU A 691 -2.39 11.88 -51.45
CA LEU A 691 -2.13 11.54 -52.85
C LEU A 691 -3.27 10.73 -53.52
N GLY A 692 -4.33 10.39 -52.79
CA GLY A 692 -5.46 9.59 -53.28
C GLY A 692 -5.18 8.08 -53.31
N GLN A 693 -4.07 7.62 -52.75
CA GLN A 693 -3.67 6.20 -52.69
C GLN A 693 -4.26 5.53 -51.44
N VAL A 694 -5.58 5.29 -51.47
CA VAL A 694 -6.36 4.82 -50.31
C VAL A 694 -5.93 3.44 -49.81
N THR A 695 -5.54 2.53 -50.71
CA THR A 695 -5.04 1.18 -50.37
C THR A 695 -3.76 1.24 -49.55
N GLU A 696 -2.81 2.07 -49.99
CA GLU A 696 -1.49 2.17 -49.37
C GLU A 696 -1.56 2.94 -48.05
N ALA A 697 -2.47 3.91 -47.96
CA ALA A 697 -2.81 4.57 -46.71
C ALA A 697 -3.35 3.58 -45.67
N ARG A 698 -4.31 2.73 -46.05
CA ARG A 698 -4.90 1.71 -45.17
C ARG A 698 -3.83 0.73 -44.67
N HIS A 699 -2.98 0.24 -45.57
CA HIS A 699 -1.90 -0.67 -45.22
C HIS A 699 -0.96 -0.08 -44.17
N CYS A 700 -0.53 1.17 -44.37
CA CYS A 700 0.33 1.87 -43.42
C CYS A 700 -0.32 2.03 -42.03
N PHE A 701 -1.62 2.34 -41.97
CA PHE A 701 -2.34 2.49 -40.70
C PHE A 701 -2.55 1.16 -39.97
N GLU A 702 -2.88 0.09 -40.69
CA GLU A 702 -3.05 -1.25 -40.10
C GLU A 702 -1.72 -1.81 -39.57
N GLU A 703 -0.63 -1.58 -40.29
CA GLU A 703 0.71 -1.98 -39.84
C GLU A 703 1.15 -1.17 -38.61
N SER A 704 0.89 0.15 -38.60
CA SER A 704 1.09 1.01 -37.42
C SER A 704 0.28 0.54 -36.21
N LEU A 705 -0.97 0.11 -36.41
CA LEU A 705 -1.83 -0.42 -35.35
C LEU A 705 -1.27 -1.73 -34.78
N LYS A 706 -0.85 -2.65 -35.66
CA LYS A 706 -0.24 -3.92 -35.27
C LYS A 706 1.00 -3.70 -34.40
N LEU A 707 1.92 -2.85 -34.85
CA LEU A 707 3.13 -2.52 -34.11
C LEU A 707 2.82 -1.87 -32.76
N SER A 708 1.86 -0.94 -32.71
CA SER A 708 1.47 -0.26 -31.46
C SER A 708 0.87 -1.22 -30.42
N ARG A 709 0.12 -2.24 -30.87
CA ARG A 709 -0.41 -3.31 -30.01
C ARG A 709 0.70 -4.20 -29.46
N GLU A 710 1.68 -4.56 -30.30
CA GLU A 710 2.83 -5.38 -29.88
C GLU A 710 3.71 -4.65 -28.86
N THR A 711 3.91 -3.33 -29.02
CA THR A 711 4.75 -2.52 -28.11
C THR A 711 4.03 -2.06 -26.84
N LYS A 712 2.75 -2.41 -26.66
CA LYS A 712 1.91 -2.00 -25.51
C LYS A 712 1.93 -0.50 -25.20
N ASP A 713 2.14 0.32 -26.23
CA ASP A 713 2.20 1.76 -26.06
C ASP A 713 0.78 2.33 -26.13
N HIS A 714 0.12 2.41 -24.97
CA HIS A 714 -1.28 2.79 -24.89
C HIS A 714 -1.57 4.18 -25.48
N LEU A 715 -0.69 5.16 -25.26
CA LEU A 715 -0.87 6.51 -25.79
C LEU A 715 -0.81 6.51 -27.32
N TYR A 716 0.20 5.85 -27.89
CA TYR A 716 0.34 5.77 -29.35
C TYR A 716 -0.74 4.90 -29.99
N LEU A 717 -1.17 3.83 -29.31
CA LEU A 717 -2.30 3.03 -29.73
C LEU A 717 -3.58 3.87 -29.84
N ALA A 718 -3.85 4.74 -28.85
CA ALA A 718 -4.99 5.65 -28.89
C ALA A 718 -4.91 6.64 -30.07
N PHE A 719 -3.71 7.16 -30.38
CA PHE A 719 -3.51 8.00 -31.57
C PHE A 719 -3.79 7.27 -32.88
N VAL A 720 -3.35 6.00 -33.00
CA VAL A 720 -3.61 5.21 -34.21
C VAL A 720 -5.09 4.89 -34.35
N PHE A 721 -5.78 4.60 -33.24
CA PHE A 721 -7.24 4.43 -33.25
C PHE A 721 -7.98 5.70 -33.67
N ASP A 722 -7.61 6.86 -33.11
CA ASP A 722 -8.24 8.12 -33.52
C ASP A 722 -8.04 8.37 -35.03
N LEU A 723 -6.83 8.16 -35.55
CA LEU A 723 -6.55 8.32 -36.99
C LEU A 723 -7.33 7.32 -37.87
N LEU A 724 -7.40 6.05 -37.48
CA LEU A 724 -8.21 5.04 -38.20
C LEU A 724 -9.69 5.39 -38.17
N GLY A 725 -10.18 5.89 -37.04
CA GLY A 725 -11.54 6.40 -36.91
C GLY A 725 -11.83 7.51 -37.91
N GLN A 726 -10.91 8.48 -38.03
CA GLN A 726 -11.01 9.57 -39.00
C GLN A 726 -11.02 9.03 -40.44
N PHE A 727 -10.11 8.09 -40.74
CA PHE A 727 -10.02 7.47 -42.06
C PHE A 727 -11.32 6.76 -42.47
N GLU A 728 -11.88 5.91 -41.60
CA GLU A 728 -13.16 5.22 -41.83
C GLU A 728 -14.34 6.22 -41.99
N LEU A 729 -14.34 7.29 -41.19
CA LEU A 729 -15.38 8.31 -41.28
C LEU A 729 -15.40 8.98 -42.66
N ILE A 730 -14.23 9.20 -43.27
CA ILE A 730 -14.13 9.77 -44.61
C ILE A 730 -14.51 8.75 -45.70
N GLN A 731 -14.17 7.47 -45.52
CA GLN A 731 -14.59 6.38 -46.43
C GLN A 731 -16.10 6.09 -46.38
N GLY A 732 -16.83 6.68 -45.43
CA GLY A 732 -18.29 6.56 -45.33
C GLY A 732 -18.75 5.35 -44.50
N THR A 733 -17.90 4.84 -43.60
CA THR A 733 -18.17 3.71 -42.70
C THR A 733 -18.27 4.17 -41.25
N PRO A 734 -19.30 4.96 -40.86
CA PRO A 734 -19.39 5.59 -39.54
C PRO A 734 -19.47 4.59 -38.38
N GLY A 735 -19.93 3.35 -38.62
CA GLY A 735 -19.94 2.29 -37.60
C GLY A 735 -18.52 1.85 -37.20
N CYS A 736 -17.63 1.65 -38.18
CA CYS A 736 -16.22 1.34 -37.90
C CYS A 736 -15.51 2.52 -37.23
N ALA A 737 -15.79 3.74 -37.69
CA ALA A 737 -15.24 4.96 -37.10
C ALA A 737 -15.61 5.09 -35.61
N GLN A 738 -16.87 4.80 -35.25
CA GLN A 738 -17.34 4.84 -33.87
C GLN A 738 -16.51 3.94 -32.94
N THR A 739 -16.32 2.68 -33.32
CA THR A 739 -15.56 1.70 -32.52
C THR A 739 -14.14 2.20 -32.23
N TYR A 740 -13.44 2.68 -33.26
CA TYR A 740 -12.08 3.17 -33.09
C TYR A 740 -12.02 4.42 -32.19
N PHE A 741 -12.94 5.38 -32.35
CA PHE A 741 -12.98 6.55 -31.48
C PHE A 741 -13.36 6.20 -30.03
N GLU A 742 -14.22 5.21 -29.80
CA GLU A 742 -14.56 4.74 -28.44
C GLU A 742 -13.37 4.05 -27.76
N GLU A 743 -12.60 3.25 -28.49
CA GLU A 743 -11.34 2.66 -27.99
C GLU A 743 -10.31 3.76 -27.66
N ALA A 744 -10.11 4.74 -28.56
CA ALA A 744 -9.23 5.88 -28.33
C ALA A 744 -9.66 6.70 -27.10
N LEU A 745 -10.96 7.02 -26.99
CA LEU A 745 -11.52 7.79 -25.88
C LEU A 745 -11.34 7.07 -24.53
N THR A 746 -11.51 5.75 -24.51
CA THR A 746 -11.32 4.94 -23.30
C THR A 746 -9.89 5.03 -22.81
N ILE A 747 -8.91 4.92 -23.72
CA ILE A 747 -7.50 5.06 -23.37
C ILE A 747 -7.19 6.49 -22.96
N PHE A 748 -7.60 7.52 -23.71
CA PHE A 748 -7.35 8.92 -23.34
C PHE A 748 -7.96 9.30 -21.98
N ARG A 749 -9.13 8.76 -21.63
CA ARG A 749 -9.72 8.92 -20.28
C ARG A 749 -8.90 8.24 -19.19
N LEU A 750 -8.42 7.02 -19.43
CA LEU A 750 -7.50 6.33 -18.52
C LEU A 750 -6.21 7.13 -18.30
N LEU A 751 -5.71 7.77 -19.36
CA LEU A 751 -4.50 8.58 -19.33
C LEU A 751 -4.72 10.03 -18.84
N GLY A 752 -5.98 10.45 -18.66
CA GLY A 752 -6.32 11.80 -18.23
C GLY A 752 -5.98 12.92 -19.23
N THR A 753 -5.85 12.61 -20.53
CA THR A 753 -5.40 13.57 -21.55
C THR A 753 -6.56 14.44 -22.07
N GLN A 754 -6.96 15.44 -21.29
CA GLN A 754 -8.16 16.27 -21.52
C GLN A 754 -8.31 16.82 -22.95
N ARG A 755 -7.22 17.24 -23.59
CA ARG A 755 -7.23 17.69 -25.00
C ARG A 755 -7.58 16.60 -26.00
N HIS A 756 -7.01 15.41 -25.82
CA HIS A 756 -7.30 14.29 -26.71
C HIS A 756 -8.72 13.77 -26.47
N ILE A 757 -9.18 13.76 -25.21
CA ILE A 757 -10.57 13.48 -24.84
C ILE A 757 -11.51 14.46 -25.57
N SER A 758 -11.27 15.77 -25.46
CA SER A 758 -12.15 16.77 -26.10
C SER A 758 -12.19 16.60 -27.62
N ARG A 759 -11.06 16.32 -28.27
CA ARG A 759 -11.00 16.11 -29.73
C ARG A 759 -11.68 14.82 -30.18
N THR A 760 -11.42 13.69 -29.54
CA THR A 760 -12.09 12.43 -29.87
C THR A 760 -13.61 12.52 -29.61
N LEU A 761 -14.06 13.33 -28.64
CA LEU A 761 -15.47 13.65 -28.47
C LEU A 761 -16.07 14.44 -29.65
N LEU A 762 -15.32 15.37 -30.26
CA LEU A 762 -15.75 16.04 -31.49
C LEU A 762 -15.91 15.05 -32.65
N HIS A 763 -15.00 14.10 -32.78
CA HIS A 763 -15.09 13.06 -33.81
C HIS A 763 -16.31 12.15 -33.61
N LEU A 764 -16.58 11.73 -32.37
CA LEU A 764 -17.79 10.97 -32.02
C LEU A 764 -19.07 11.79 -32.25
N ALA A 765 -19.02 13.11 -32.09
CA ALA A 765 -20.13 13.99 -32.41
C ALA A 765 -20.42 14.01 -33.92
N ASP A 766 -19.40 14.05 -34.79
CA ASP A 766 -19.59 13.96 -36.25
C ASP A 766 -20.12 12.57 -36.66
N VAL A 767 -19.60 11.49 -36.05
CA VAL A 767 -20.14 10.13 -36.25
C VAL A 767 -21.63 10.08 -35.92
N ALA A 768 -22.02 10.56 -34.73
CA ALA A 768 -23.42 10.59 -34.30
C ALA A 768 -24.28 11.47 -35.23
N GLN A 769 -23.73 12.59 -35.71
CA GLN A 769 -24.40 13.45 -36.69
C GLN A 769 -24.67 12.71 -38.02
N ARG A 770 -23.69 11.97 -38.56
CA ARG A 770 -23.85 11.19 -39.80
C ARG A 770 -24.81 10.01 -39.66
N GLN A 771 -24.89 9.43 -38.46
CA GLN A 771 -25.84 8.36 -38.13
C GLN A 771 -27.26 8.88 -37.80
N GLY A 772 -27.45 10.20 -37.67
CA GLY A 772 -28.73 10.80 -37.28
C GLY A 772 -29.04 10.73 -35.78
N ALA A 773 -28.08 10.34 -34.94
CA ALA A 773 -28.20 10.27 -33.48
C ALA A 773 -27.99 11.65 -32.84
N TYR A 774 -28.88 12.60 -33.13
CA TYR A 774 -28.68 14.01 -32.80
C TYR A 774 -28.55 14.31 -31.29
N GLU A 775 -29.26 13.58 -30.43
CA GLU A 775 -29.13 13.74 -28.97
C GLU A 775 -27.73 13.39 -28.48
N GLN A 776 -27.15 12.30 -29.01
CA GLN A 776 -25.79 11.89 -28.68
C GLN A 776 -24.79 12.92 -29.21
N ALA A 777 -24.97 13.41 -30.43
CA ALA A 777 -24.10 14.45 -31.00
C ALA A 777 -24.09 15.73 -30.13
N HIS A 778 -25.26 16.20 -29.67
CA HIS A 778 -25.36 17.34 -28.76
C HIS A 778 -24.66 17.09 -27.42
N ALA A 779 -24.81 15.90 -26.83
CA ALA A 779 -24.15 15.55 -25.57
C ALA A 779 -22.62 15.55 -25.72
N ARG A 780 -22.09 15.01 -26.81
CA ARG A 780 -20.64 14.95 -27.09
C ARG A 780 -20.04 16.34 -27.37
N TYR A 781 -20.73 17.19 -28.13
CA TYR A 781 -20.32 18.58 -28.32
C TYR A 781 -20.30 19.36 -26.99
N ARG A 782 -21.30 19.15 -26.12
CA ARG A 782 -21.34 19.80 -24.81
C ARG A 782 -20.18 19.39 -23.92
N GLU A 783 -19.94 18.08 -23.80
CA GLU A 783 -18.83 17.54 -22.99
C GLU A 783 -17.48 18.07 -23.51
N SER A 784 -17.27 18.07 -24.82
CA SER A 784 -16.06 18.62 -25.43
C SER A 784 -15.91 20.12 -25.14
N LEU A 785 -16.98 20.91 -25.28
CA LEU A 785 -16.95 22.36 -25.05
C LEU A 785 -16.67 22.72 -23.59
N ASP A 786 -17.22 21.99 -22.61
CA ASP A 786 -16.91 22.17 -21.18
C ASP A 786 -15.42 21.94 -20.90
N LEU A 787 -14.83 20.88 -21.48
CA LEU A 787 -13.39 20.60 -21.37
C LEU A 787 -12.55 21.70 -22.02
N LEU A 788 -12.92 22.13 -23.22
CA LEU A 788 -12.16 23.14 -23.98
C LEU A 788 -12.18 24.52 -23.29
N PHE A 789 -13.28 24.90 -22.64
CA PHE A 789 -13.31 26.10 -21.81
C PHE A 789 -12.41 25.99 -20.57
N THR A 790 -12.37 24.81 -19.93
CA THR A 790 -11.46 24.56 -18.80
C THR A 790 -9.99 24.67 -19.24
N LEU A 791 -9.69 24.25 -20.47
CA LEU A 791 -8.36 24.29 -21.08
C LEU A 791 -8.00 25.65 -21.69
N SER A 792 -8.95 26.61 -21.74
CA SER A 792 -8.80 27.88 -22.45
C SER A 792 -8.33 27.75 -23.91
N ASP A 793 -8.72 26.67 -24.59
CA ASP A 793 -8.31 26.38 -25.96
C ASP A 793 -9.25 27.04 -26.98
N SER A 794 -8.88 28.24 -27.43
CA SER A 794 -9.71 29.05 -28.35
C SER A 794 -9.94 28.38 -29.70
N GLU A 795 -8.95 27.69 -30.25
CA GLU A 795 -9.05 27.02 -31.55
C GLU A 795 -9.93 25.77 -31.44
N GLY A 796 -9.73 24.98 -30.39
CA GLY A 796 -10.61 23.83 -30.09
C GLY A 796 -12.06 24.26 -29.88
N ILE A 797 -12.31 25.36 -29.16
CA ILE A 797 -13.66 25.95 -29.00
C ILE A 797 -14.24 26.32 -30.37
N ALA A 798 -13.47 26.99 -31.22
CA ALA A 798 -13.94 27.39 -32.55
C ALA A 798 -14.31 26.17 -33.42
N LEU A 799 -13.51 25.11 -33.41
CA LEU A 799 -13.80 23.86 -34.11
C LEU A 799 -15.06 23.17 -33.58
N CYS A 800 -15.21 23.10 -32.25
CA CYS A 800 -16.39 22.55 -31.61
C CYS A 800 -17.67 23.30 -32.02
N LEU A 801 -17.64 24.63 -31.96
CA LEU A 801 -18.76 25.48 -32.34
C LEU A 801 -19.07 25.39 -33.84
N GLN A 802 -18.05 25.23 -34.69
CA GLN A 802 -18.24 25.06 -36.12
C GLN A 802 -18.97 23.74 -36.44
N GLY A 803 -18.52 22.63 -35.85
CA GLY A 803 -19.18 21.33 -35.96
C GLY A 803 -20.62 21.36 -35.46
N TRP A 804 -20.83 21.99 -34.30
CA TRP A 804 -22.17 22.14 -33.74
C TRP A 804 -23.10 23.00 -34.60
N GLY A 805 -22.57 24.06 -35.22
CA GLY A 805 -23.32 24.87 -36.16
C GLY A 805 -23.82 24.05 -37.36
N LEU A 806 -23.02 23.09 -37.85
CA LEU A 806 -23.43 22.18 -38.92
C LEU A 806 -24.56 21.23 -38.48
N LEU A 807 -24.49 20.71 -37.25
CA LEU A 807 -25.58 19.92 -36.66
C LEU A 807 -26.88 20.74 -36.54
N ALA A 808 -26.79 22.00 -36.09
CA ALA A 808 -27.93 22.91 -36.01
C ALA A 808 -28.53 23.21 -37.40
N ALA A 809 -27.67 23.40 -38.41
CA ALA A 809 -28.09 23.60 -39.80
C ALA A 809 -28.85 22.38 -40.35
N GLN A 810 -28.39 21.15 -40.06
CA GLN A 810 -29.10 19.92 -40.45
C GLN A 810 -30.48 19.80 -39.81
N GLN A 811 -30.62 20.25 -38.55
CA GLN A 811 -31.90 20.32 -37.85
C GLN A 811 -32.78 21.51 -38.28
N LYS A 812 -32.39 22.25 -39.34
CA LYS A 812 -33.05 23.46 -39.84
C LYS A 812 -33.13 24.61 -38.82
N GLN A 813 -32.28 24.60 -37.81
CA GLN A 813 -32.16 25.67 -36.81
C GLN A 813 -31.21 26.77 -37.33
N PHE A 814 -31.56 27.37 -38.46
CA PHE A 814 -30.65 28.23 -39.24
C PHE A 814 -30.11 29.44 -38.47
N ARG A 815 -30.94 30.12 -37.67
CA ARG A 815 -30.49 31.24 -36.82
C ARG A 815 -29.43 30.81 -35.81
N ARG A 816 -29.62 29.62 -35.20
CA ARG A 816 -28.69 29.06 -34.23
C ARG A 816 -27.38 28.63 -34.89
N ALA A 817 -27.44 28.06 -36.08
CA ALA A 817 -26.24 27.75 -36.87
C ALA A 817 -25.41 29.01 -37.14
N ALA A 818 -26.05 30.09 -37.59
CA ALA A 818 -25.38 31.38 -37.81
C ALA A 818 -24.77 31.97 -36.52
N GLN A 819 -25.47 31.89 -35.38
CA GLN A 819 -24.93 32.31 -34.08
C GLN A 819 -23.70 31.49 -33.66
N LEU A 820 -23.74 30.17 -33.79
CA LEU A 820 -22.61 29.30 -33.45
C LEU A 820 -21.39 29.57 -34.34
N TRP A 821 -21.59 29.80 -35.64
CA TRP A 821 -20.51 30.18 -36.55
C TRP A 821 -19.96 31.58 -36.29
N GLY A 822 -20.80 32.53 -35.88
CA GLY A 822 -20.38 33.84 -35.42
C GLY A 822 -19.50 33.78 -34.17
N ALA A 823 -19.90 32.94 -33.21
CA ALA A 823 -19.11 32.68 -32.00
C ALA A 823 -17.78 31.98 -32.34
N ALA A 824 -17.79 30.96 -33.20
CA ALA A 824 -16.57 30.29 -33.67
C ALA A 824 -15.57 31.29 -34.29
N ALA A 825 -16.06 32.25 -35.09
CA ALA A 825 -15.22 33.29 -35.66
C ALA A 825 -14.63 34.23 -34.61
N ALA A 826 -15.38 34.57 -33.54
CA ALA A 826 -14.87 35.39 -32.44
C ALA A 826 -13.67 34.73 -31.77
N PHE A 827 -13.76 33.44 -31.47
CA PHE A 827 -12.66 32.67 -30.87
C PHE A 827 -11.44 32.52 -31.78
N ARG A 828 -11.62 32.49 -33.11
CA ARG A 828 -10.49 32.52 -34.06
C ARG A 828 -9.79 33.89 -34.15
N THR A 829 -10.53 34.97 -33.94
CA THR A 829 -9.99 36.34 -34.02
C THR A 829 -9.31 36.82 -32.74
N GLN A 830 -9.57 36.18 -31.60
CA GLN A 830 -8.78 36.44 -30.40
C GLN A 830 -7.36 35.94 -30.65
N LYS A 831 -6.40 36.88 -30.76
CA LYS A 831 -4.97 36.56 -30.87
C LYS A 831 -4.62 35.54 -29.79
N ALA A 832 -4.25 34.35 -30.23
CA ALA A 832 -4.04 33.19 -29.39
C ALA A 832 -3.18 33.55 -28.16
N SER A 833 -3.79 33.48 -26.98
CA SER A 833 -3.09 32.98 -25.80
C SER A 833 -2.51 31.64 -26.23
N TYR A 834 -1.18 31.53 -26.24
CA TYR A 834 -0.38 30.37 -26.64
C TYR A 834 -1.20 29.10 -26.86
N SER A 835 -1.69 28.91 -28.10
CA SER A 835 -2.39 27.69 -28.46
C SER A 835 -1.31 26.62 -28.55
N PHE A 836 -1.27 25.73 -27.56
CA PHE A 836 -0.63 24.43 -27.67
C PHE A 836 -1.46 23.61 -28.66
N SER A 837 -1.30 23.93 -29.93
CA SER A 837 -1.85 23.19 -31.04
C SER A 837 -0.70 22.38 -31.62
N LEU A 838 -0.49 21.13 -31.17
CA LEU A 838 0.06 20.13 -32.09
C LEU A 838 -0.67 20.34 -33.42
N PRO A 839 -0.02 20.72 -34.52
CA PRO A 839 -0.70 21.12 -35.73
C PRO A 839 -1.54 19.92 -36.13
N LEU A 840 -2.83 20.18 -35.98
CA LEU A 840 -3.80 19.18 -35.63
C LEU A 840 -3.99 18.34 -36.87
N GLU A 841 -3.33 17.19 -36.92
CA GLU A 841 -3.51 16.09 -37.88
C GLU A 841 -4.33 16.53 -39.10
N SER A 842 -3.71 17.39 -39.89
CA SER A 842 -4.24 17.93 -41.14
C SER A 842 -4.25 16.80 -42.17
N LEU A 843 -5.15 15.85 -41.99
CA LEU A 843 -5.99 15.55 -43.12
C LEU A 843 -6.97 16.72 -43.19
N PRO A 844 -7.13 17.39 -44.34
CA PRO A 844 -8.24 18.32 -44.49
C PRO A 844 -9.49 17.52 -44.16
N PHE A 845 -10.08 17.76 -42.99
CA PHE A 845 -11.35 17.13 -42.68
C PHE A 845 -12.28 17.56 -43.80
N PRO A 846 -12.83 16.62 -44.57
CA PRO A 846 -13.90 16.94 -45.47
C PRO A 846 -15.14 17.16 -44.60
N CYS A 847 -15.20 18.33 -43.97
CA CYS A 847 -16.36 19.16 -44.13
C CYS A 847 -16.40 19.62 -45.61
N THR A 848 -16.47 18.66 -46.54
CA THR A 848 -16.48 18.86 -48.01
C THR A 848 -17.68 19.67 -48.49
N ASP A 849 -18.53 20.08 -47.56
CA ASP A 849 -19.66 20.96 -47.81
C ASP A 849 -19.91 21.91 -46.62
N ALA A 850 -18.95 22.22 -45.72
CA ALA A 850 -19.22 23.20 -44.66
C ALA A 850 -19.46 24.60 -45.24
N GLU A 851 -18.58 25.04 -46.15
CA GLU A 851 -18.76 26.28 -46.90
C GLU A 851 -20.03 26.23 -47.75
N GLY A 852 -20.33 25.10 -48.39
CA GLY A 852 -21.54 24.90 -49.17
C GLY A 852 -22.82 24.86 -48.31
N ARG A 853 -22.77 24.31 -47.10
CA ARG A 853 -23.87 24.29 -46.12
C ARG A 853 -24.07 25.66 -45.48
N GLU A 854 -23.01 26.38 -45.14
CA GLU A 854 -23.09 27.76 -44.69
C GLU A 854 -23.70 28.63 -45.79
N ALA A 855 -23.25 28.49 -47.05
CA ALA A 855 -23.83 29.18 -48.19
C ALA A 855 -25.32 28.83 -48.37
N ARG A 856 -25.74 27.57 -48.16
CA ARG A 856 -27.16 27.16 -48.18
C ARG A 856 -27.96 27.80 -47.05
N VAL A 857 -27.44 27.82 -45.82
CA VAL A 857 -28.08 28.48 -44.67
C VAL A 857 -28.22 29.98 -44.91
N ARG A 858 -27.15 30.62 -45.42
CA ARG A 858 -27.12 32.04 -45.78
C ARG A 858 -28.16 32.38 -46.86
N ARG A 859 -28.30 31.54 -47.89
CA ARG A 859 -29.37 31.69 -48.90
C ARG A 859 -30.77 31.46 -48.32
N ALA A 860 -30.93 30.47 -47.44
CA ALA A 860 -32.24 30.12 -46.86
C ALA A 860 -32.79 31.18 -45.89
N MET A 861 -31.91 31.87 -45.17
CA MET A 861 -32.29 32.93 -44.22
C MET A 861 -32.38 34.33 -44.83
N GLY A 862 -31.68 34.56 -45.94
CA GLY A 862 -31.39 35.90 -46.45
C GLY A 862 -30.14 36.51 -45.79
N GLN A 863 -29.37 37.27 -46.57
CA GLN A 863 -28.06 37.81 -46.19
C GLN A 863 -28.11 38.65 -44.90
N GLU A 864 -29.04 39.60 -44.81
CA GLU A 864 -29.14 40.52 -43.67
C GLU A 864 -29.47 39.79 -42.36
N VAL A 865 -30.39 38.82 -42.40
CA VAL A 865 -30.79 38.04 -41.22
C VAL A 865 -29.66 37.11 -40.78
N PHE A 866 -28.94 36.52 -41.74
CA PHE A 866 -27.75 35.72 -41.45
C PHE A 866 -26.67 36.57 -40.77
N GLU A 867 -26.34 37.73 -41.32
CA GLU A 867 -25.33 38.62 -40.75
C GLU A 867 -25.70 39.12 -39.35
N MET A 868 -26.98 39.43 -39.11
CA MET A 868 -27.45 39.82 -37.78
C MET A 868 -27.27 38.68 -36.76
N ALA A 869 -27.70 37.46 -37.10
CA ALA A 869 -27.53 36.29 -36.24
C ALA A 869 -26.05 35.92 -36.03
N TRP A 870 -25.22 36.09 -37.06
CA TRP A 870 -23.78 35.89 -36.97
C TRP A 870 -23.13 36.91 -36.02
N ARG A 871 -23.49 38.20 -36.12
CA ARG A 871 -23.01 39.24 -35.20
C ARG A 871 -23.49 39.02 -33.76
N GLU A 872 -24.74 38.60 -33.56
CA GLU A 872 -25.24 38.16 -32.25
C GLU A 872 -24.34 37.06 -31.68
N GLY A 873 -24.05 36.03 -32.49
CA GLY A 873 -23.14 34.95 -32.15
C GLY A 873 -21.75 35.39 -31.73
N HIS A 874 -21.18 36.32 -32.49
CA HIS A 874 -19.85 36.89 -32.26
C HIS A 874 -19.74 37.59 -30.89
N SER A 875 -20.86 38.05 -30.33
CA SER A 875 -20.94 38.74 -29.04
C SER A 875 -21.25 37.83 -27.84
N LEU A 876 -21.43 36.53 -28.05
CA LEU A 876 -21.82 35.60 -26.99
C LEU A 876 -20.68 35.32 -26.00
N SER A 877 -20.99 35.39 -24.71
CA SER A 877 -20.08 34.97 -23.63
C SER A 877 -19.98 33.43 -23.53
N PRO A 878 -18.89 32.88 -22.96
CA PRO A 878 -18.74 31.45 -22.69
C PRO A 878 -19.94 30.85 -21.95
N GLN A 879 -20.46 31.53 -20.92
CA GLN A 879 -21.61 31.07 -20.16
C GLN A 879 -22.88 31.02 -21.02
N GLN A 880 -23.07 32.00 -21.92
CA GLN A 880 -24.20 32.00 -22.84
C GLN A 880 -24.09 30.86 -23.84
N LEU A 881 -22.90 30.56 -24.37
CA LEU A 881 -22.68 29.43 -25.28
C LEU A 881 -23.01 28.07 -24.64
N LEU A 882 -22.59 27.87 -23.38
CA LEU A 882 -22.95 26.67 -22.59
C LEU A 882 -24.46 26.59 -22.28
N CYS A 883 -25.12 27.74 -22.15
CA CYS A 883 -26.55 27.84 -21.86
C CYS A 883 -27.44 27.76 -23.11
N MET A 884 -26.90 27.85 -24.33
CA MET A 884 -27.68 27.67 -25.57
C MET A 884 -28.27 26.25 -25.70
N VAL A 885 -27.96 25.34 -24.78
CA VAL A 885 -28.26 23.91 -24.86
C VAL A 885 -29.05 23.49 -23.62
N PRO A 886 -30.32 23.04 -23.76
CA PRO A 886 -30.98 22.33 -22.69
C PRO A 886 -30.19 21.05 -22.39
N SER A 887 -29.89 20.81 -21.11
CA SER A 887 -29.39 19.50 -20.67
C SER A 887 -30.37 18.43 -21.14
N ALA A 888 -29.86 17.38 -21.78
CA ALA A 888 -30.64 16.15 -21.95
C ALA A 888 -31.12 15.76 -20.55
N ALA A 889 -32.44 15.73 -20.37
CA ALA A 889 -33.05 15.33 -19.11
C ALA A 889 -32.54 13.93 -18.74
N GLY A 890 -31.60 13.87 -17.79
CA GLY A 890 -31.06 12.60 -17.29
C GLY A 890 -29.57 12.56 -16.94
N SER A 891 -28.72 13.49 -17.38
CA SER A 891 -27.28 13.48 -17.04
C SER A 891 -26.86 14.70 -16.22
N GLN A 892 -26.90 14.53 -14.89
CA GLN A 892 -26.19 15.28 -13.84
C GLN A 892 -25.71 16.71 -14.21
N GLN A 893 -26.55 17.72 -13.99
CA GLN A 893 -26.07 19.05 -13.61
C GLN A 893 -25.45 18.97 -12.21
N LYS A 894 -24.17 18.62 -12.16
CA LYS A 894 -23.22 19.11 -11.16
C LYS A 894 -22.06 19.61 -12.02
N HIS A 895 -21.64 20.86 -11.95
CA HIS A 895 -20.47 21.22 -11.15
C HIS A 895 -20.04 22.66 -11.55
N VAL A 896 -20.80 23.71 -11.19
CA VAL A 896 -20.32 25.12 -11.29
C VAL A 896 -20.51 25.82 -9.94
N LEU A 897 -19.43 26.38 -9.39
CA LEU A 897 -19.44 27.11 -8.13
C LEU A 897 -20.15 28.47 -8.26
N SER A 898 -20.95 28.81 -7.25
CA SER A 898 -21.57 30.13 -7.12
C SER A 898 -20.54 31.17 -6.68
N LYS A 899 -20.82 32.47 -6.92
CA LYS A 899 -19.95 33.58 -6.49
C LYS A 899 -19.59 33.51 -5.00
N ARG A 900 -20.56 33.14 -4.15
CA ARG A 900 -20.34 33.03 -2.70
C ARG A 900 -19.46 31.84 -2.32
N GLU A 901 -19.57 30.75 -3.07
CA GLU A 901 -18.68 29.60 -2.92
C GLU A 901 -17.27 29.91 -3.40
N ILE A 902 -17.09 30.72 -4.45
CA ILE A 902 -15.77 31.19 -4.90
C ILE A 902 -15.11 32.08 -3.84
N GLU A 903 -15.85 33.01 -3.23
CA GLU A 903 -15.32 33.86 -2.13
C GLU A 903 -14.87 33.03 -0.93
N VAL A 904 -15.68 32.06 -0.51
CA VAL A 904 -15.32 31.12 0.56
C VAL A 904 -14.07 30.34 0.14
N LEU A 905 -14.02 29.83 -1.09
CA LEU A 905 -12.91 29.06 -1.62
C LEU A 905 -11.58 29.86 -1.71
N ARG A 906 -11.64 31.16 -1.99
CA ARG A 906 -10.46 32.05 -1.95
C ARG A 906 -9.90 32.18 -0.54
N LEU A 907 -10.76 32.47 0.43
CA LEU A 907 -10.35 32.63 1.82
C LEU A 907 -9.80 31.32 2.39
N VAL A 908 -10.38 30.19 1.97
CA VAL A 908 -9.85 28.84 2.23
C VAL A 908 -8.44 28.67 1.65
N ALA A 909 -8.20 29.11 0.41
CA ALA A 909 -6.91 29.04 -0.26
C ALA A 909 -5.83 29.94 0.37
N GLN A 910 -6.24 31.02 1.04
CA GLN A 910 -5.36 31.88 1.86
C GLN A 910 -5.02 31.26 3.23
N GLY A 911 -5.45 30.03 3.51
CA GLY A 911 -5.16 29.33 4.75
C GLY A 911 -6.06 29.74 5.92
N GLN A 912 -7.17 30.45 5.67
CA GLN A 912 -8.09 30.83 6.74
C GLN A 912 -8.91 29.63 7.21
N THR A 913 -9.19 29.57 8.51
CA THR A 913 -10.09 28.60 9.16
C THR A 913 -11.56 28.98 8.93
N ASP A 914 -12.49 28.04 9.10
CA ASP A 914 -13.92 28.33 8.92
C ASP A 914 -14.46 29.41 9.87
N ALA A 915 -13.86 29.56 11.06
CA ALA A 915 -14.17 30.64 11.99
C ALA A 915 -13.68 32.01 11.46
N GLN A 916 -12.47 32.06 10.90
CA GLN A 916 -11.92 33.28 10.30
C GLN A 916 -12.68 33.69 9.03
N ILE A 917 -13.09 32.72 8.20
CA ILE A 917 -13.92 32.96 7.02
C ILE A 917 -15.30 33.47 7.43
N ALA A 918 -15.89 32.88 8.47
CA ALA A 918 -17.18 33.31 9.01
C ALA A 918 -17.14 34.77 9.49
N GLU A 919 -16.06 35.15 10.18
CA GLU A 919 -15.81 36.53 10.61
C GLU A 919 -15.56 37.46 9.41
N ALA A 920 -14.71 37.07 8.46
CA ALA A 920 -14.38 37.86 7.27
C ALA A 920 -15.58 38.09 6.34
N LEU A 921 -16.52 37.14 6.28
CA LEU A 921 -17.70 37.19 5.41
C LEU A 921 -18.98 37.60 6.15
N VAL A 922 -18.90 37.90 7.46
CA VAL A 922 -20.03 38.25 8.35
C VAL A 922 -21.17 37.23 8.24
N ILE A 923 -20.84 35.95 8.37
CA ILE A 923 -21.79 34.82 8.34
C ILE A 923 -21.48 33.83 9.47
N SER A 924 -22.37 32.87 9.74
CA SER A 924 -22.10 31.85 10.77
C SER A 924 -21.08 30.80 10.26
N PRO A 925 -20.25 30.20 11.14
CA PRO A 925 -19.37 29.08 10.77
C PRO A 925 -20.12 27.89 10.15
N ARG A 926 -21.38 27.68 10.57
CA ARG A 926 -22.28 26.66 10.01
C ARG A 926 -22.64 26.95 8.55
N THR A 927 -22.73 28.22 8.17
CA THR A 927 -22.97 28.67 6.79
C THR A 927 -21.71 28.49 5.93
N VAL A 928 -20.52 28.78 6.47
CA VAL A 928 -19.24 28.49 5.79
C VAL A 928 -19.10 26.99 5.51
N HIS A 929 -19.41 26.14 6.50
CA HIS A 929 -19.37 24.70 6.34
C HIS A 929 -20.38 24.19 5.29
N ALA A 930 -21.56 24.82 5.16
CA ALA A 930 -22.52 24.51 4.11
C ALA A 930 -22.00 24.90 2.71
N HIS A 931 -21.34 26.06 2.59
CA HIS A 931 -20.68 26.46 1.34
C HIS A 931 -19.52 25.53 0.99
N MET A 932 -18.69 25.11 1.96
CA MET A 932 -17.61 24.14 1.76
C MET A 932 -18.12 22.78 1.28
N ARG A 933 -19.20 22.27 1.89
CA ARG A 933 -19.83 21.01 1.45
C ARG A 933 -20.38 21.11 0.03
N SER A 934 -21.00 22.24 -0.30
CA SER A 934 -21.48 22.51 -1.65
C SER A 934 -20.34 22.64 -2.65
N ILE A 935 -19.22 23.30 -2.28
CA ILE A 935 -18.00 23.38 -3.09
C ILE A 935 -17.44 21.99 -3.39
N TYR A 936 -17.28 21.15 -2.36
CA TYR A 936 -16.80 19.77 -2.51
C TYR A 936 -17.67 18.97 -3.46
N THR A 937 -18.98 19.01 -3.22
CA THR A 937 -19.97 18.33 -4.06
C THR A 937 -19.98 18.87 -5.49
N LYS A 938 -19.67 20.16 -5.69
CA LYS A 938 -19.63 20.84 -6.99
C LYS A 938 -18.26 20.83 -7.66
N LEU A 939 -17.20 20.35 -7.03
CA LEU A 939 -15.91 20.17 -7.69
C LEU A 939 -15.50 18.69 -7.78
N GLY A 940 -16.29 17.77 -7.21
CA GLY A 940 -15.92 16.35 -7.18
C GLY A 940 -14.73 16.07 -6.27
N ILE A 941 -14.47 16.96 -5.31
CA ILE A 941 -13.34 16.89 -4.39
C ILE A 941 -13.85 16.60 -2.97
N SER A 942 -13.04 15.90 -2.19
CA SER A 942 -13.45 15.37 -0.87
C SER A 942 -12.77 16.05 0.31
N SER A 943 -11.86 17.00 0.08
CA SER A 943 -11.07 17.61 1.15
C SER A 943 -10.85 19.11 0.97
N ARG A 944 -10.61 19.78 2.10
CA ARG A 944 -10.23 21.21 2.11
C ARG A 944 -8.94 21.43 1.35
N PHE A 945 -7.98 20.52 1.49
CA PHE A 945 -6.73 20.56 0.73
C PHE A 945 -6.96 20.45 -0.78
N ALA A 946 -7.85 19.57 -1.24
CA ALA A 946 -8.22 19.48 -2.65
C ALA A 946 -8.95 20.75 -3.13
N ALA A 947 -9.69 21.44 -2.25
CA ALA A 947 -10.34 22.71 -2.57
C ALA A 947 -9.34 23.88 -2.63
N ILE A 948 -8.38 23.92 -1.71
CA ILE A 948 -7.23 24.84 -1.75
C ILE A 948 -6.43 24.60 -3.04
N ARG A 949 -6.14 23.34 -3.36
CA ARG A 949 -5.44 22.95 -4.57
C ARG A 949 -6.20 23.38 -5.83
N TYR A 950 -7.51 23.11 -5.89
CA TYR A 950 -8.36 23.57 -6.97
C TYR A 950 -8.38 25.11 -7.08
N ALA A 951 -8.44 25.83 -5.97
CA ALA A 951 -8.44 27.29 -5.97
C ALA A 951 -7.12 27.89 -6.47
N LEU A 952 -5.99 27.24 -6.14
CA LEU A 952 -4.66 27.57 -6.64
C LEU A 952 -4.52 27.22 -8.14
N ASP A 953 -5.04 26.06 -8.55
CA ASP A 953 -5.01 25.60 -9.94
C ASP A 953 -5.93 26.43 -10.87
N ALA A 954 -6.98 27.04 -10.31
CA ALA A 954 -7.94 27.89 -11.02
C ALA A 954 -7.65 29.41 -10.90
N GLU A 955 -6.46 29.80 -10.41
CA GLU A 955 -6.03 31.20 -10.22
C GLU A 955 -7.05 32.08 -9.47
N LEU A 956 -7.74 31.52 -8.47
CA LEU A 956 -8.75 32.26 -7.73
C LEU A 956 -8.14 33.24 -6.71
N LEU A 957 -6.84 33.22 -6.47
CA LEU A 957 -6.14 34.03 -5.46
C LEU A 957 -5.65 35.40 -5.96
#